data_AF-A0A2H0FPK1-F1
#
_entry.id   AF-A0A2H0FPK1-F1
#
_cell.length_a   1.000
_cell.length_b   1.000
_cell.length_c   1.000
_cell.angle_alpha   90.00
_cell.angle_beta   90.00
_cell.angle_gamma   90.00
#
_symmetry.space_group_name_H-M   'P 1'
#
loop_
_entity.id
_entity.type
_entity.pdbx_description
1 polymer ?
#
loop_
_entity_poly.entity_id
_entity_poly.type
_entity_poly.pdbx_seq_one_letter_code
_entity_poly.pdbx_strand_id
1 'polypeptide(L)'
;MIAFILVFFATTSCTSSNNEVEIVYSPSKNIEVSFQLLKDGTPTYSINFNGENIIKTSKLGFDFKRLSSIKDNFKIVDVQKNSFNETWEMPWGEAKEVVNNYNEIIVTLQNSDIDISKFNIHFKVYDDGVGFRYEFPQQNNIDSLIVLDENTQFSLTGNHTCWWIPGDWDIYEHLYNKTRFAKIDALAKANHDNLAQTYIPENAVNTPITMRTSNGTHLSFHEANLTNYPGMTLKIDKENLLMSSELVGSKRFGYKAKVKLPFNTPWRTIQIAKKATELIDSKLIVNLNEPNKLGDVSWFKPTKYMGIWWEMHLSKSQWSYSTNGKPHGLHGATTENAKAFIDFASQNGIGGLLVEGWNTGWENWIGFDDREGVFDFVTPYPDYNLKEVVQYGKEKSVEIIMHHETSAAPRTYEQQLDTAFALMKRLGISAVKTGYVGKIIPKGEFHHGQWMVNHYRKVIETAAKYDVAVNAHEPIKATGIRRTYPNAISREGLRGQEFNAWSSDGGNPPNHLPTVAFTRMLAGPIDFTPGVFNIKLKPYKPNNQVNTTLAQQLALYVVIYSPIQMACDLIENYKNQPAFQFINDVGVDWDKTITLNGEVGEFVTIARKEKNKENWFVGSITNEISRDAEIDFGFLDSGLKYNATIYQDGKNAHWNDNPTDIEISKMIIDRNSKIDFHLASGGGLAISLIAAE
;
A
#
# COMPACT_ATOMS: atom_id res chain seq x y z
N MET A 1 -49.37 9.96 -77.07
CA MET A 1 -48.15 9.27 -76.60
C MET A 1 -47.25 10.34 -75.99
N ILE A 2 -47.27 10.49 -74.66
CA ILE A 2 -46.47 11.50 -73.95
C ILE A 2 -45.43 10.73 -73.15
N ALA A 3 -44.15 10.96 -73.47
CA ALA A 3 -43.00 10.36 -72.82
C ALA A 3 -42.60 11.20 -71.60
N PHE A 4 -42.56 10.58 -70.42
CA PHE A 4 -42.02 11.19 -69.20
C PHE A 4 -40.57 10.76 -69.03
N ILE A 5 -39.67 11.73 -69.00
CA ILE A 5 -38.24 11.57 -68.72
C ILE A 5 -38.07 11.57 -67.20
N LEU A 6 -37.56 10.45 -66.64
CA LEU A 6 -37.12 10.37 -65.25
C LEU A 6 -35.66 10.86 -65.16
N VAL A 7 -35.45 11.93 -64.40
CA VAL A 7 -34.12 12.43 -64.02
C VAL A 7 -33.72 11.79 -62.69
N PHE A 8 -32.65 11.02 -62.69
CA PHE A 8 -32.04 10.42 -61.50
C PHE A 8 -31.11 11.44 -60.84
N PHE A 9 -31.45 11.94 -59.66
CA PHE A 9 -30.52 12.71 -58.82
C PHE A 9 -29.66 11.76 -58.00
N ALA A 10 -28.37 11.68 -58.32
CA ALA A 10 -27.38 11.01 -57.49
C ALA A 10 -27.00 11.92 -56.31
N THR A 11 -27.48 11.60 -55.11
CA THR A 11 -27.00 12.23 -53.87
C THR A 11 -25.75 11.49 -53.40
N THR A 12 -24.58 12.07 -53.66
CA THR A 12 -23.32 11.69 -53.01
C THR A 12 -23.38 12.11 -51.55
N SER A 13 -23.60 11.15 -50.64
CA SER A 13 -23.37 11.35 -49.20
C SER A 13 -21.88 11.36 -48.94
N CYS A 14 -21.30 12.55 -48.76
CA CYS A 14 -20.03 12.70 -48.08
C CYS A 14 -20.23 12.31 -46.60
N THR A 15 -19.81 11.10 -46.21
CA THR A 15 -19.59 10.76 -44.80
C THR A 15 -18.34 11.50 -44.33
N SER A 16 -18.50 12.69 -43.78
CA SER A 16 -17.48 13.29 -42.92
C SER A 16 -17.33 12.39 -41.69
N SER A 17 -16.16 11.76 -41.54
CA SER A 17 -15.78 11.10 -40.30
C SER A 17 -15.70 12.17 -39.20
N ASN A 18 -16.78 12.38 -38.46
CA ASN A 18 -16.73 13.20 -37.26
C ASN A 18 -15.83 12.47 -36.27
N ASN A 19 -14.75 13.13 -35.84
CA ASN A 19 -14.02 12.71 -34.64
C ASN A 19 -14.94 12.97 -33.45
N GLU A 20 -15.83 12.03 -33.16
CA GLU A 20 -16.75 12.10 -32.02
C GLU A 20 -15.95 12.01 -30.72
N VAL A 21 -16.20 12.96 -29.82
CA VAL A 21 -15.63 12.98 -28.47
C VAL A 21 -16.63 12.30 -27.55
N GLU A 22 -16.21 11.21 -26.94
CA GLU A 22 -17.02 10.44 -26.01
C GLU A 22 -16.77 10.89 -24.58
N ILE A 23 -17.82 11.40 -23.94
CA ILE A 23 -17.72 12.00 -22.61
C ILE A 23 -18.46 11.14 -21.57
N VAL A 24 -17.85 11.03 -20.39
CA VAL A 24 -18.46 10.53 -19.15
C VAL A 24 -18.11 11.46 -17.98
N TYR A 25 -19.08 11.70 -17.10
CA TYR A 25 -18.93 12.54 -15.91
C TYR A 25 -18.95 11.70 -14.64
N SER A 26 -18.32 12.16 -13.57
CA SER A 26 -18.57 11.62 -12.23
C SER A 26 -20.04 11.84 -11.82
N PRO A 27 -20.56 11.13 -10.81
CA PRO A 27 -21.91 11.34 -10.30
C PRO A 27 -22.22 12.82 -9.94
N SER A 28 -21.29 13.53 -9.30
CA SER A 28 -21.39 14.97 -9.01
C SER A 28 -21.12 15.90 -10.19
N LYS A 29 -20.65 15.36 -11.32
CA LYS A 29 -20.23 16.07 -12.54
C LYS A 29 -19.01 16.98 -12.36
N ASN A 30 -18.27 16.83 -11.27
CA ASN A 30 -17.06 17.59 -11.02
C ASN A 30 -15.85 17.05 -11.81
N ILE A 31 -15.82 15.73 -12.08
CA ILE A 31 -14.79 15.12 -12.93
C ILE A 31 -15.41 14.74 -14.27
N GLU A 32 -14.73 15.09 -15.36
CA GLU A 32 -15.11 14.76 -16.73
C GLU A 32 -13.96 14.02 -17.40
N VAL A 33 -14.25 12.86 -17.98
CA VAL A 33 -13.33 12.15 -18.86
C VAL A 33 -13.84 12.26 -20.30
N SER A 34 -12.96 12.73 -21.18
CA SER A 34 -13.21 12.80 -22.62
C SER A 34 -12.30 11.81 -23.33
N PHE A 35 -12.89 10.84 -24.04
CA PHE A 35 -12.19 9.92 -24.93
C PHE A 35 -12.37 10.36 -26.38
N GLN A 36 -11.32 10.29 -27.19
CA GLN A 36 -11.40 10.58 -28.62
C GLN A 36 -10.29 9.88 -29.40
N LEU A 37 -10.51 9.72 -30.70
CA LEU A 37 -9.46 9.35 -31.64
C LEU A 37 -8.83 10.61 -32.27
N LEU A 38 -7.49 10.63 -32.39
CA LEU A 38 -6.83 11.63 -33.24
C LEU A 38 -7.19 11.39 -34.72
N LYS A 39 -6.81 12.33 -35.61
CA LYS A 39 -7.10 12.23 -37.05
C LYS A 39 -6.56 10.95 -37.70
N ASP A 40 -5.50 10.38 -37.15
CA ASP A 40 -4.88 9.13 -37.61
C ASP A 40 -5.47 7.88 -36.93
N GLY A 41 -6.50 8.01 -36.09
CA GLY A 41 -7.11 6.90 -35.36
C GLY A 41 -6.38 6.51 -34.07
N THR A 42 -5.41 7.30 -33.59
CA THR A 42 -4.76 7.08 -32.29
C THR A 42 -5.75 7.29 -31.14
N PRO A 43 -5.94 6.31 -30.23
CA PRO A 43 -6.82 6.47 -29.08
C PRO A 43 -6.22 7.36 -27.99
N THR A 44 -7.02 8.31 -27.50
CA THR A 44 -6.59 9.29 -26.49
C THR A 44 -7.68 9.59 -25.48
N TYR A 45 -7.29 10.06 -24.30
CA TYR A 45 -8.19 10.62 -23.29
C TYR A 45 -7.65 11.91 -22.69
N SER A 46 -8.53 12.71 -22.10
CA SER A 46 -8.19 13.85 -21.23
C SER A 46 -9.15 13.92 -20.04
N ILE A 47 -8.75 14.60 -18.97
CA ILE A 47 -9.56 14.73 -17.76
C ILE A 47 -9.65 16.18 -17.33
N ASN A 48 -10.88 16.64 -17.07
CA ASN A 48 -11.17 17.93 -16.44
C ASN A 48 -11.68 17.72 -15.01
N PHE A 49 -11.34 18.64 -14.12
CA PHE A 49 -11.85 18.72 -12.76
C PHE A 49 -12.35 20.14 -12.45
N ASN A 50 -13.62 20.28 -12.12
CA ASN A 50 -14.32 21.56 -11.96
C ASN A 50 -14.13 22.51 -13.17
N GLY A 51 -14.19 21.95 -14.38
CA GLY A 51 -14.01 22.68 -15.64
C GLY A 51 -12.56 23.02 -16.01
N GLU A 52 -11.58 22.69 -15.16
CA GLU A 52 -10.17 22.88 -15.45
C GLU A 52 -9.52 21.59 -15.93
N ASN A 53 -8.74 21.65 -17.00
CA ASN A 53 -7.95 20.51 -17.46
C ASN A 53 -6.90 20.14 -16.41
N ILE A 54 -6.84 18.86 -16.03
CA ILE A 54 -5.84 18.31 -15.11
C ILE A 54 -4.98 17.21 -15.76
N ILE A 55 -5.49 16.55 -16.80
CA ILE A 55 -4.75 15.61 -17.64
C ILE A 55 -5.01 15.99 -19.09
N LYS A 56 -3.97 16.49 -19.76
CA LYS A 56 -4.02 16.80 -21.19
C LYS A 56 -4.23 15.53 -22.01
N THR A 57 -4.55 15.69 -23.29
CA THR A 57 -4.65 14.59 -24.25
C THR A 57 -3.48 13.62 -24.09
N SER A 58 -3.81 12.40 -23.72
CA SER A 58 -2.89 11.33 -23.36
C SER A 58 -3.19 10.10 -24.20
N LYS A 59 -2.17 9.53 -24.83
CA LYS A 59 -2.32 8.35 -25.70
C LYS A 59 -2.44 7.06 -24.91
N LEU A 60 -3.04 6.07 -25.56
CA LEU A 60 -3.23 4.71 -25.07
C LEU A 60 -2.70 3.74 -26.13
N GLY A 61 -2.02 2.66 -25.74
CA GLY A 61 -1.42 1.76 -26.72
C GLY A 61 -0.59 0.64 -26.12
N PHE A 62 -0.14 -0.28 -26.98
CA PHE A 62 0.64 -1.47 -26.60
C PHE A 62 1.60 -1.88 -27.70
N ASP A 63 2.74 -2.42 -27.28
CA ASP A 63 3.65 -3.17 -28.14
C ASP A 63 3.65 -4.64 -27.73
N PHE A 64 3.54 -5.51 -28.72
CA PHE A 64 3.48 -6.96 -28.53
C PHE A 64 4.64 -7.65 -29.23
N LYS A 65 5.02 -8.81 -28.72
CA LYS A 65 5.99 -9.68 -29.40
C LYS A 65 5.29 -10.43 -30.53
N ARG A 66 5.74 -10.22 -31.77
CA ARG A 66 5.27 -10.88 -33.00
C ARG A 66 3.84 -10.53 -33.46
N LEU A 67 3.18 -9.58 -32.79
CA LEU A 67 1.90 -9.02 -33.25
C LEU A 67 2.09 -7.54 -33.52
N SER A 68 1.24 -6.95 -34.35
CA SER A 68 1.22 -5.51 -34.58
C SER A 68 0.90 -4.72 -33.30
N SER A 69 1.55 -3.57 -33.13
CA SER A 69 1.29 -2.65 -32.03
C SER A 69 -0.09 -2.00 -32.12
N ILE A 70 -0.68 -1.71 -30.95
CA ILE A 70 -1.86 -0.84 -30.83
C ILE A 70 -1.34 0.59 -30.74
N LYS A 71 -1.46 1.33 -31.85
CA LYS A 71 -0.98 2.72 -31.97
C LYS A 71 -1.99 3.67 -32.62
N ASP A 72 -2.50 3.34 -33.79
CA ASP A 72 -3.26 4.22 -34.68
C ASP A 72 -4.23 3.41 -35.57
N ASN A 73 -4.94 4.10 -36.47
CA ASN A 73 -5.91 3.56 -37.43
C ASN A 73 -7.11 2.81 -36.80
N PHE A 74 -7.41 3.10 -35.54
CA PHE A 74 -8.62 2.58 -34.91
C PHE A 74 -9.86 3.36 -35.34
N LYS A 75 -11.01 2.71 -35.20
CA LYS A 75 -12.34 3.31 -35.24
C LYS A 75 -13.09 2.93 -33.98
N ILE A 76 -13.91 3.85 -33.48
CA ILE A 76 -14.91 3.53 -32.46
C ILE A 76 -16.04 2.79 -33.17
N VAL A 77 -16.37 1.59 -32.70
CA VAL A 77 -17.43 0.76 -33.30
C VAL A 77 -18.57 0.45 -32.34
N ASP A 78 -18.37 0.68 -31.04
CA ASP A 78 -19.42 0.62 -30.02
C ASP A 78 -19.03 1.49 -28.82
N VAL A 79 -20.03 2.07 -28.17
CA VAL A 79 -19.90 2.88 -26.94
C VAL A 79 -21.04 2.54 -26.01
N GLN A 80 -20.72 2.07 -24.81
CA GLN A 80 -21.70 1.75 -23.77
C GLN A 80 -21.50 2.67 -22.59
N LYS A 81 -22.59 3.22 -22.03
CA LYS A 81 -22.56 4.08 -20.84
C LYS A 81 -23.42 3.45 -19.76
N ASN A 82 -22.85 3.28 -18.57
CA ASN A 82 -23.49 2.67 -17.42
C ASN A 82 -23.34 3.55 -16.19
N SER A 83 -24.16 3.30 -15.17
CA SER A 83 -24.00 3.86 -13.83
C SER A 83 -24.10 2.73 -12.80
N PHE A 84 -23.34 2.83 -11.73
CA PHE A 84 -23.34 1.84 -10.66
C PHE A 84 -23.33 2.54 -9.31
N ASN A 85 -24.15 2.04 -8.38
CA ASN A 85 -24.21 2.54 -7.01
C ASN A 85 -24.56 1.38 -6.07
N GLU A 86 -23.61 1.02 -5.21
CA GLU A 86 -23.75 -0.02 -4.19
C GLU A 86 -23.00 0.41 -2.93
N THR A 87 -23.50 0.02 -1.76
CA THR A 87 -22.73 0.05 -0.52
C THR A 87 -22.40 -1.38 -0.11
N TRP A 88 -21.13 -1.64 0.20
CA TRP A 88 -20.64 -2.93 0.67
C TRP A 88 -19.88 -2.79 2.00
N GLU A 89 -19.80 -3.87 2.78
CA GLU A 89 -19.12 -3.85 4.09
C GLU A 89 -17.71 -4.44 4.03
N MET A 90 -16.74 -3.77 4.65
CA MET A 90 -15.40 -4.33 4.86
C MET A 90 -15.40 -5.32 6.05
N PRO A 91 -14.86 -6.53 5.89
CA PRO A 91 -14.73 -7.48 7.01
C PRO A 91 -13.83 -6.92 8.12
N TRP A 92 -12.80 -6.16 7.74
CA TRP A 92 -11.93 -5.33 8.57
C TRP A 92 -11.43 -4.18 7.69
N GLY A 93 -11.18 -3.02 8.27
CA GLY A 93 -10.98 -1.82 7.45
C GLY A 93 -10.78 -0.52 8.22
N GLU A 94 -10.49 0.51 7.45
CA GLU A 94 -10.58 1.90 7.86
C GLU A 94 -12.02 2.43 7.89
N ALA A 95 -12.98 1.66 7.38
CA ALA A 95 -14.41 1.95 7.42
C ALA A 95 -15.19 0.64 7.38
N LYS A 96 -16.35 0.58 8.04
CA LYS A 96 -17.28 -0.54 7.93
C LYS A 96 -18.00 -0.52 6.59
N GLU A 97 -18.64 0.60 6.25
CA GLU A 97 -19.39 0.76 5.00
C GLU A 97 -18.56 1.49 3.93
N VAL A 98 -18.61 0.99 2.70
CA VAL A 98 -17.93 1.57 1.54
C VAL A 98 -18.92 1.78 0.42
N VAL A 99 -19.06 3.04 0.01
CA VAL A 99 -19.87 3.42 -1.15
C VAL A 99 -19.05 3.22 -2.43
N ASN A 100 -19.60 2.45 -3.36
CA ASN A 100 -19.10 2.24 -4.70
C ASN A 100 -20.05 2.89 -5.71
N ASN A 101 -19.83 4.17 -5.99
CA ASN A 101 -20.69 4.98 -6.84
C ASN A 101 -19.89 5.60 -8.00
N TYR A 102 -20.18 5.20 -9.23
CA TYR A 102 -19.49 5.69 -10.43
C TYR A 102 -20.40 5.68 -11.66
N ASN A 103 -20.04 6.50 -12.64
CA ASN A 103 -20.48 6.33 -14.01
C ASN A 103 -19.38 5.65 -14.83
N GLU A 104 -19.74 4.83 -15.80
CA GLU A 104 -18.81 4.10 -16.66
C GLU A 104 -19.07 4.39 -18.13
N ILE A 105 -18.00 4.45 -18.91
CA ILE A 105 -18.04 4.33 -20.36
C ILE A 105 -17.13 3.19 -20.80
N ILE A 106 -17.62 2.37 -21.72
CA ILE A 106 -16.88 1.29 -22.38
C ILE A 106 -16.79 1.67 -23.85
N VAL A 107 -15.58 1.91 -24.34
CA VAL A 107 -15.33 2.26 -25.74
C VAL A 107 -14.70 1.07 -26.44
N THR A 108 -15.38 0.56 -27.46
CA THR A 108 -14.88 -0.54 -28.27
C THR A 108 -14.18 -0.01 -29.51
N LEU A 109 -12.90 -0.36 -29.64
CA LEU A 109 -12.05 0.04 -30.73
C LEU A 109 -11.82 -1.12 -31.68
N GLN A 110 -11.83 -0.83 -32.99
CA GLN A 110 -11.55 -1.80 -34.03
C GLN A 110 -10.50 -1.26 -35.01
N ASN A 111 -9.53 -2.08 -35.36
CA ASN A 111 -8.62 -1.89 -36.48
C ASN A 111 -8.49 -3.23 -37.21
N SER A 112 -9.00 -3.31 -38.44
CA SER A 112 -9.04 -4.58 -39.19
C SER A 112 -7.71 -4.94 -39.87
N ASP A 113 -6.72 -4.04 -39.80
CA ASP A 113 -5.42 -4.19 -40.45
C ASP A 113 -4.36 -4.82 -39.51
N ILE A 114 -4.72 -5.14 -38.27
CA ILE A 114 -3.83 -5.69 -37.24
C ILE A 114 -4.39 -6.95 -36.58
N ASP A 115 -3.51 -7.73 -35.95
CA ASP A 115 -3.85 -9.00 -35.29
C ASP A 115 -4.89 -8.83 -34.16
N ILE A 116 -4.71 -7.82 -33.31
CA ILE A 116 -5.66 -7.46 -32.25
C ILE A 116 -6.73 -6.56 -32.85
N SER A 117 -7.62 -7.19 -33.60
CA SER A 117 -8.58 -6.47 -34.42
C SER A 117 -9.60 -5.67 -33.63
N LYS A 118 -9.89 -6.08 -32.38
CA LYS A 118 -10.91 -5.45 -31.53
C LYS A 118 -10.56 -5.55 -30.04
N PHE A 119 -10.68 -4.46 -29.30
CA PHE A 119 -10.53 -4.42 -27.84
C PHE A 119 -11.37 -3.30 -27.23
N ASN A 120 -11.54 -3.32 -25.90
CA ASN A 120 -12.33 -2.32 -25.19
C ASN A 120 -11.46 -1.51 -24.22
N ILE A 121 -11.88 -0.28 -23.97
CA ILE A 121 -11.32 0.58 -22.91
C ILE A 121 -12.47 0.96 -21.98
N HIS A 122 -12.33 0.62 -20.70
CA HIS A 122 -13.28 1.00 -19.66
C HIS A 122 -12.76 2.23 -18.95
N PHE A 123 -13.63 3.21 -18.70
CA PHE A 123 -13.40 4.27 -17.73
C PHE A 123 -14.52 4.25 -16.70
N LYS A 124 -14.17 4.11 -15.42
CA LYS A 124 -15.06 4.33 -14.28
C LYS A 124 -14.69 5.66 -13.63
N VAL A 125 -15.66 6.56 -13.54
CA VAL A 125 -15.48 7.93 -13.03
C VAL A 125 -16.27 8.09 -11.73
N TYR A 126 -15.52 8.26 -10.65
CA TYR A 126 -16.00 8.50 -9.29
C TYR A 126 -15.88 9.99 -8.98
N ASP A 127 -16.47 10.44 -7.87
CA ASP A 127 -16.33 11.84 -7.44
C ASP A 127 -14.95 12.19 -6.89
N ASP A 128 -14.14 11.18 -6.54
CA ASP A 128 -12.79 11.30 -5.99
C ASP A 128 -11.70 10.79 -6.94
N GLY A 129 -12.05 10.39 -8.17
CA GLY A 129 -11.04 9.97 -9.15
C GLY A 129 -11.56 9.16 -10.34
N VAL A 130 -10.62 8.68 -11.14
CA VAL A 130 -10.86 7.88 -12.34
C VAL A 130 -10.09 6.58 -12.26
N GLY A 131 -10.73 5.47 -12.61
CA GLY A 131 -10.09 4.21 -12.91
C GLY A 131 -10.34 3.81 -14.37
N PHE A 132 -9.30 3.44 -15.11
CA PHE A 132 -9.48 2.90 -16.47
C PHE A 132 -8.65 1.65 -16.73
N ARG A 133 -9.11 0.77 -17.61
CA ARG A 133 -8.41 -0.46 -17.99
C ARG A 133 -8.70 -0.88 -19.42
N TYR A 134 -7.87 -1.76 -19.94
CA TYR A 134 -8.06 -2.40 -21.24
C TYR A 134 -8.67 -3.78 -21.03
N GLU A 135 -9.67 -4.11 -21.84
CA GLU A 135 -10.20 -5.47 -21.99
C GLU A 135 -9.84 -5.97 -23.39
N PHE A 136 -9.21 -7.14 -23.44
CA PHE A 136 -8.88 -7.88 -24.64
C PHE A 136 -9.79 -9.11 -24.71
N PRO A 137 -10.88 -9.06 -25.49
CA PRO A 137 -11.70 -10.23 -25.76
C PRO A 137 -10.91 -11.32 -26.48
N GLN A 138 -11.47 -12.52 -26.54
CA GLN A 138 -10.93 -13.58 -27.38
C GLN A 138 -10.77 -13.10 -28.82
N GLN A 139 -9.57 -13.28 -29.38
CA GLN A 139 -9.27 -12.95 -30.78
C GLN A 139 -9.17 -14.23 -31.62
N ASN A 140 -9.34 -14.10 -32.92
CA ASN A 140 -9.21 -15.23 -33.85
C ASN A 140 -7.75 -15.69 -33.91
N ASN A 141 -7.50 -16.98 -33.68
CA ASN A 141 -6.17 -17.62 -33.76
C ASN A 141 -5.10 -17.03 -32.81
N ILE A 142 -5.50 -16.34 -31.73
CA ILE A 142 -4.58 -15.79 -30.72
C ILE A 142 -5.09 -16.21 -29.34
N ASP A 143 -4.36 -17.12 -28.70
CA ASP A 143 -4.71 -17.61 -27.36
C ASP A 143 -4.03 -16.81 -26.24
N SER A 144 -2.96 -16.07 -26.57
CA SER A 144 -2.19 -15.31 -25.60
C SER A 144 -1.50 -14.09 -26.19
N LEU A 145 -1.37 -13.05 -25.38
CA LEU A 145 -0.58 -11.86 -25.69
C LEU A 145 0.76 -11.95 -24.96
N ILE A 146 1.83 -11.57 -25.65
CA ILE A 146 3.15 -11.33 -25.05
C ILE A 146 3.41 -9.83 -25.16
N VAL A 147 3.24 -9.11 -24.05
CA VAL A 147 3.38 -7.66 -23.97
C VAL A 147 4.86 -7.31 -23.82
N LEU A 148 5.35 -6.48 -24.75
CA LEU A 148 6.66 -5.85 -24.65
C LEU A 148 6.55 -4.54 -23.89
N ASP A 149 5.56 -3.73 -24.22
CA ASP A 149 5.30 -2.45 -23.57
C ASP A 149 3.81 -2.13 -23.52
N GLU A 150 3.42 -1.44 -22.45
CA GLU A 150 2.15 -0.72 -22.38
C GLU A 150 2.49 0.77 -22.49
N ASN A 151 1.85 1.47 -23.43
CA ASN A 151 2.14 2.85 -23.80
C ASN A 151 1.06 3.82 -23.27
N THR A 152 0.54 3.58 -22.06
CA THR A 152 -0.44 4.44 -21.41
C THR A 152 0.20 5.74 -20.95
N GLN A 153 -0.36 6.89 -21.35
CA GLN A 153 0.17 8.22 -21.02
C GLN A 153 -0.63 8.95 -19.95
N PHE A 154 0.04 9.88 -19.27
CA PHE A 154 -0.52 10.88 -18.35
C PHE A 154 0.19 12.22 -18.61
N SER A 155 -0.34 12.99 -19.56
CA SER A 155 0.18 14.31 -19.94
C SER A 155 -0.24 15.37 -18.92
N LEU A 156 0.71 15.95 -18.19
CA LEU A 156 0.44 16.90 -17.10
C LEU A 156 0.18 18.32 -17.62
N THR A 157 -0.52 19.11 -16.81
CA THR A 157 -0.84 20.50 -17.14
C THR A 157 0.22 21.50 -16.71
N GLY A 158 1.12 21.11 -15.82
CA GLY A 158 2.24 21.96 -15.41
C GLY A 158 3.34 21.21 -14.67
N ASN A 159 4.37 21.96 -14.29
CA ASN A 159 5.50 21.45 -13.52
C ASN A 159 5.14 21.35 -12.03
N HIS A 160 4.30 20.36 -11.70
CA HIS A 160 3.73 20.16 -10.38
C HIS A 160 4.80 19.86 -9.32
N THR A 161 4.47 20.08 -8.04
CA THR A 161 5.28 19.54 -6.94
C THR A 161 4.94 18.06 -6.78
N CYS A 162 5.94 17.20 -6.65
CA CYS A 162 5.80 15.75 -6.60
C CYS A 162 6.48 15.18 -5.36
N TRP A 163 5.86 14.17 -4.75
CA TRP A 163 6.44 13.32 -3.71
C TRP A 163 6.58 11.91 -4.28
N TRP A 164 7.82 11.45 -4.45
CA TRP A 164 8.10 10.25 -5.24
C TRP A 164 9.30 9.44 -4.71
N ILE A 165 9.28 8.14 -5.02
CA ILE A 165 10.42 7.22 -4.90
C ILE A 165 10.80 6.72 -6.30
N PRO A 166 12.08 6.37 -6.55
CA PRO A 166 12.52 5.90 -7.87
C PRO A 166 11.74 4.65 -8.29
N GLY A 167 11.56 4.45 -9.59
CA GLY A 167 10.87 3.29 -10.18
C GLY A 167 11.73 2.05 -10.08
N ASP A 168 11.93 1.57 -8.86
CA ASP A 168 12.73 0.39 -8.55
C ASP A 168 11.89 -0.88 -8.75
N TRP A 169 12.49 -1.86 -9.41
CA TRP A 169 11.83 -3.11 -9.77
C TRP A 169 11.91 -4.16 -8.65
N ASP A 170 12.78 -3.95 -7.67
CA ASP A 170 13.05 -4.90 -6.59
C ASP A 170 12.60 -4.45 -5.20
N ILE A 171 12.49 -3.14 -4.93
CA ILE A 171 12.26 -2.67 -3.56
C ILE A 171 11.51 -1.33 -3.49
N TYR A 172 10.78 -1.09 -2.41
CA TYR A 172 10.10 0.18 -2.15
C TYR A 172 10.69 0.99 -0.99
N GLU A 173 11.75 0.49 -0.35
CA GLU A 173 12.38 1.05 0.86
C GLU A 173 13.26 2.30 0.61
N HIS A 174 12.80 3.15 -0.30
CA HIS A 174 13.41 4.44 -0.58
C HIS A 174 12.77 5.55 0.27
N LEU A 175 13.57 6.56 0.63
CA LEU A 175 13.01 7.82 1.13
C LEU A 175 12.32 8.58 0.00
N TYR A 176 11.20 9.22 0.34
CA TYR A 176 10.48 10.08 -0.59
C TYR A 176 11.28 11.36 -0.92
N ASN A 177 11.21 11.77 -2.18
CA ASN A 177 11.80 13.00 -2.69
C ASN A 177 10.69 14.03 -2.95
N LYS A 178 10.87 15.27 -2.50
CA LYS A 178 10.00 16.41 -2.80
C LYS A 178 10.66 17.29 -3.85
N THR A 179 10.20 17.23 -5.09
CA THR A 179 10.76 18.04 -6.20
C THR A 179 9.66 18.62 -7.07
N ARG A 180 10.03 19.53 -7.97
CA ARG A 180 9.21 19.79 -9.15
C ARG A 180 9.29 18.60 -10.12
N PHE A 181 8.24 18.35 -10.90
CA PHE A 181 8.18 17.24 -11.86
C PHE A 181 9.39 17.21 -12.81
N ALA A 182 9.74 18.35 -13.40
CA ALA A 182 10.89 18.48 -14.31
C ALA A 182 12.25 18.28 -13.64
N LYS A 183 12.30 18.12 -12.31
CA LYS A 183 13.50 17.83 -11.53
C LYS A 183 13.57 16.40 -10.98
N ILE A 184 12.60 15.55 -11.30
CA ILE A 184 12.66 14.12 -10.95
C ILE A 184 13.90 13.51 -11.63
N ASP A 185 14.73 12.80 -10.87
CA ASP A 185 15.89 12.08 -11.39
C ASP A 185 16.05 10.77 -10.61
N ALA A 186 15.34 9.75 -11.07
CA ALA A 186 15.31 8.45 -10.40
C ALA A 186 16.62 7.67 -10.61
N LEU A 187 17.30 7.86 -11.73
CA LEU A 187 18.58 7.22 -12.02
C LEU A 187 19.67 7.71 -11.06
N ALA A 188 19.61 8.96 -10.61
CA ALA A 188 20.49 9.48 -9.56
C ALA A 188 20.26 8.83 -8.18
N LYS A 189 19.20 8.02 -8.03
CA LYS A 189 18.93 7.21 -6.83
C LYS A 189 19.35 5.76 -7.00
N ALA A 190 19.97 5.40 -8.13
CA ALA A 190 20.56 4.09 -8.33
C ALA A 190 21.82 3.92 -7.48
N ASN A 191 21.95 2.76 -6.84
CA ASN A 191 23.02 2.36 -5.93
C ASN A 191 22.92 3.02 -4.54
N HIS A 192 22.39 2.25 -3.58
CA HIS A 192 22.24 2.67 -2.20
C HIS A 192 22.79 1.59 -1.26
N ASP A 193 23.74 1.95 -0.40
CA ASP A 193 24.48 0.98 0.42
C ASP A 193 23.59 0.22 1.43
N ASN A 194 22.47 0.83 1.83
CA ASN A 194 21.56 0.26 2.82
C ASN A 194 20.50 -0.69 2.25
N LEU A 195 20.42 -0.90 0.92
CA LEU A 195 19.37 -1.73 0.32
C LEU A 195 19.95 -3.08 -0.10
N ALA A 196 19.35 -4.17 0.38
CA ALA A 196 19.79 -5.54 0.07
C ALA A 196 19.59 -5.91 -1.42
N GLN A 197 18.65 -5.23 -2.09
CA GLN A 197 18.37 -5.36 -3.52
C GLN A 197 17.88 -4.02 -4.08
N THR A 198 18.25 -3.72 -5.32
CA THR A 198 17.75 -2.55 -6.06
C THR A 198 18.01 -2.73 -7.55
N TYR A 199 17.03 -2.33 -8.37
CA TYR A 199 17.21 -2.23 -9.81
C TYR A 199 16.34 -1.10 -10.39
N ILE A 200 17.00 0.00 -10.75
CA ILE A 200 16.36 1.19 -11.34
C ILE A 200 16.87 1.34 -12.80
N PRO A 201 16.18 0.75 -13.79
CA PRO A 201 16.67 0.75 -15.18
C PRO A 201 16.36 2.03 -15.94
N GLU A 202 15.38 2.80 -15.50
CA GLU A 202 14.81 3.92 -16.24
C GLU A 202 14.63 5.13 -15.30
N ASN A 203 14.56 6.33 -15.88
CA ASN A 203 14.09 7.50 -15.13
C ASN A 203 12.57 7.42 -14.95
N ALA A 204 12.14 6.51 -14.09
CA ALA A 204 10.76 6.23 -13.75
C ALA A 204 10.54 6.36 -12.23
N VAL A 205 9.28 6.41 -11.80
CA VAL A 205 8.89 6.47 -10.39
C VAL A 205 7.94 5.32 -10.04
N ASN A 206 8.01 4.78 -8.83
CA ASN A 206 6.95 3.86 -8.38
C ASN A 206 5.68 4.65 -8.04
N THR A 207 4.56 3.93 -7.93
CA THR A 207 3.26 4.48 -7.53
C THR A 207 2.87 3.94 -6.14
N PRO A 208 2.05 4.62 -5.33
CA PRO A 208 1.41 5.91 -5.63
C PRO A 208 2.42 7.06 -5.68
N ILE A 209 2.42 7.81 -6.79
CA ILE A 209 3.09 9.11 -6.86
C ILE A 209 2.04 10.17 -6.65
N THR A 210 2.29 11.05 -5.68
CA THR A 210 1.37 12.13 -5.33
C THR A 210 1.94 13.46 -5.77
N MET A 211 1.07 14.33 -6.28
CA MET A 211 1.42 15.64 -6.81
C MET A 211 0.47 16.72 -6.30
N ARG A 212 0.97 17.95 -6.24
CA ARG A 212 0.18 19.15 -6.01
C ARG A 212 0.42 20.14 -7.14
N THR A 213 -0.65 20.54 -7.80
CA THR A 213 -0.63 21.53 -8.87
C THR A 213 -0.42 22.94 -8.31
N SER A 214 -0.20 23.94 -9.18
CA SER A 214 -0.06 25.34 -8.75
C SER A 214 -1.34 25.94 -8.17
N ASN A 215 -2.52 25.41 -8.52
CA ASN A 215 -3.81 25.85 -7.98
C ASN A 215 -4.21 25.08 -6.71
N GLY A 216 -3.35 24.21 -6.18
CA GLY A 216 -3.59 23.46 -4.95
C GLY A 216 -4.35 22.13 -5.14
N THR A 217 -4.76 21.78 -6.36
CA THR A 217 -5.35 20.46 -6.64
C THR A 217 -4.29 19.37 -6.40
N HIS A 218 -4.69 18.31 -5.72
CA HIS A 218 -3.88 17.14 -5.44
C HIS A 218 -4.24 16.00 -6.39
N LEU A 219 -3.24 15.33 -6.92
CA LEU A 219 -3.38 14.19 -7.82
C LEU A 219 -2.55 13.03 -7.28
N SER A 220 -3.08 11.80 -7.27
CA SER A 220 -2.29 10.60 -7.00
C SER A 220 -2.48 9.56 -8.09
N PHE A 221 -1.38 9.11 -8.69
CA PHE A 221 -1.37 8.15 -9.79
C PHE A 221 -0.97 6.77 -9.28
N HIS A 222 -1.80 5.77 -9.56
CA HIS A 222 -1.62 4.41 -9.07
C HIS A 222 -2.27 3.37 -9.99
N GLU A 223 -2.41 2.14 -9.49
CA GLU A 223 -3.14 1.07 -10.15
C GLU A 223 -3.94 0.24 -9.14
N ALA A 224 -5.00 -0.44 -9.60
CA ALA A 224 -5.84 -1.29 -8.77
C ALA A 224 -6.09 -2.65 -9.43
N ASN A 225 -6.31 -3.68 -8.60
CA ASN A 225 -6.52 -5.07 -9.01
C ASN A 225 -5.37 -5.62 -9.88
N LEU A 226 -4.14 -5.53 -9.37
CA LEU A 226 -2.96 -6.12 -10.02
C LEU A 226 -3.01 -7.65 -9.94
N THR A 227 -3.50 -8.27 -11.00
CA THR A 227 -3.69 -9.73 -11.10
C THR A 227 -3.08 -10.24 -12.40
N ASN A 228 -2.14 -11.18 -12.30
CA ASN A 228 -1.47 -11.81 -13.45
C ASN A 228 -0.90 -10.82 -14.48
N TYR A 229 -0.36 -9.71 -13.99
CA TYR A 229 0.27 -8.65 -14.78
C TYR A 229 1.43 -8.06 -13.97
N PRO A 230 2.50 -7.52 -14.59
CA PRO A 230 3.57 -6.85 -13.85
C PRO A 230 3.11 -5.55 -13.22
N GLY A 231 3.77 -5.16 -12.12
CA GLY A 231 3.57 -3.84 -11.53
C GLY A 231 3.95 -2.71 -12.50
N MET A 232 3.21 -1.61 -12.42
CA MET A 232 3.46 -0.40 -13.20
C MET A 232 4.39 0.58 -12.45
N THR A 233 5.43 1.05 -13.12
CA THR A 233 6.13 2.30 -12.80
C THR A 233 5.75 3.37 -13.82
N LEU A 234 6.12 4.63 -13.58
CA LEU A 234 5.81 5.74 -14.48
C LEU A 234 7.09 6.40 -14.98
N LYS A 235 7.44 6.17 -16.24
CA LYS A 235 8.60 6.78 -16.91
C LYS A 235 8.37 8.27 -17.11
N ILE A 236 9.39 9.06 -16.82
CA ILE A 236 9.31 10.52 -16.75
C ILE A 236 9.93 11.15 -18.00
N ASP A 237 9.11 11.88 -18.75
CA ASP A 237 9.53 12.83 -19.77
C ASP A 237 9.43 14.25 -19.20
N LYS A 238 10.59 14.80 -18.83
CA LYS A 238 10.72 16.11 -18.16
C LYS A 238 10.40 17.27 -19.11
N GLU A 239 10.64 17.09 -20.41
CA GLU A 239 10.53 18.15 -21.42
C GLU A 239 9.07 18.37 -21.79
N ASN A 240 8.32 17.27 -21.98
CA ASN A 240 6.91 17.32 -22.35
C ASN A 240 5.95 17.31 -21.15
N LEU A 241 6.48 17.22 -19.93
CA LEU A 241 5.70 17.07 -18.69
C LEU A 241 4.75 15.88 -18.78
N LEU A 242 5.29 14.75 -19.20
CA LEU A 242 4.55 13.54 -19.53
C LEU A 242 5.06 12.38 -18.68
N MET A 243 4.12 11.57 -18.18
CA MET A 243 4.42 10.24 -17.68
C MET A 243 3.88 9.18 -18.63
N SER A 244 4.62 8.09 -18.80
CA SER A 244 4.16 6.89 -19.51
C SER A 244 4.28 5.67 -18.61
N SER A 245 3.36 4.72 -18.73
CA SER A 245 3.49 3.43 -18.05
C SER A 245 4.79 2.72 -18.44
N GLU A 246 5.52 2.25 -17.46
CA GLU A 246 6.74 1.46 -17.62
C GLU A 246 6.59 0.22 -16.74
N LEU A 247 6.15 -0.88 -17.35
CA LEU A 247 5.91 -2.12 -16.62
C LEU A 247 7.22 -2.76 -16.18
N VAL A 248 7.20 -3.45 -15.04
CA VAL A 248 8.37 -4.21 -14.56
C VAL A 248 8.54 -5.46 -15.41
N GLY A 249 9.67 -5.55 -16.11
CA GLY A 249 9.96 -6.64 -17.04
C GLY A 249 10.54 -7.90 -16.40
N SER A 250 10.81 -8.90 -17.23
CA SER A 250 11.65 -10.06 -16.88
C SER A 250 12.87 -10.12 -17.80
N LYS A 251 14.08 -10.09 -17.22
CA LYS A 251 15.32 -10.34 -17.97
C LYS A 251 15.43 -11.80 -18.40
N ARG A 252 14.77 -12.71 -17.69
CA ARG A 252 14.75 -14.13 -18.01
C ARG A 252 13.97 -14.41 -19.29
N PHE A 253 12.87 -13.69 -19.51
CA PHE A 253 11.99 -13.93 -20.65
C PHE A 253 12.07 -12.89 -21.78
N GLY A 254 12.59 -11.69 -21.49
CA GLY A 254 12.69 -10.59 -22.46
C GLY A 254 11.34 -10.02 -22.90
N TYR A 255 10.32 -10.14 -22.04
CA TYR A 255 9.01 -9.49 -22.18
C TYR A 255 8.54 -9.00 -20.81
N LYS A 256 7.50 -8.16 -20.78
CA LYS A 256 6.95 -7.60 -19.54
C LYS A 256 5.73 -8.37 -19.02
N ALA A 257 4.89 -8.87 -19.91
CA ALA A 257 3.79 -9.76 -19.52
C ALA A 257 3.52 -10.86 -20.57
N LYS A 258 3.04 -12.02 -20.11
CA LYS A 258 2.39 -13.02 -20.95
C LYS A 258 1.03 -13.38 -20.35
N VAL A 259 -0.04 -13.15 -21.10
CA VAL A 259 -1.42 -13.31 -20.62
C VAL A 259 -2.25 -14.14 -21.61
N LYS A 260 -3.13 -14.99 -21.10
CA LYS A 260 -4.09 -15.73 -21.94
C LYS A 260 -5.31 -14.88 -22.21
N LEU A 261 -5.92 -15.02 -23.38
CA LEU A 261 -7.18 -14.35 -23.71
C LEU A 261 -8.39 -15.21 -23.28
N PRO A 262 -9.54 -14.59 -22.94
CA PRO A 262 -9.72 -13.14 -22.74
C PRO A 262 -8.97 -12.60 -21.51
N PHE A 263 -8.58 -11.33 -21.54
CA PHE A 263 -7.76 -10.71 -20.49
C PHE A 263 -8.14 -9.25 -20.23
N ASN A 264 -8.08 -8.84 -18.96
CA ASN A 264 -8.17 -7.43 -18.55
C ASN A 264 -6.86 -7.00 -17.91
N THR A 265 -6.36 -5.83 -18.29
CA THR A 265 -5.26 -5.22 -17.52
C THR A 265 -5.76 -4.86 -16.12
N PRO A 266 -4.83 -4.68 -15.15
CA PRO A 266 -5.13 -3.92 -13.94
C PRO A 266 -5.69 -2.53 -14.31
N TRP A 267 -6.43 -1.93 -13.39
CA TRP A 267 -6.89 -0.56 -13.52
C TRP A 267 -5.72 0.42 -13.35
N ARG A 268 -5.67 1.48 -14.14
CA ARG A 268 -4.84 2.65 -13.91
C ARG A 268 -5.71 3.70 -13.25
N THR A 269 -5.21 4.31 -12.18
CA THR A 269 -6.03 5.17 -11.32
C THR A 269 -5.43 6.54 -11.15
N ILE A 270 -6.30 7.55 -11.12
CA ILE A 270 -5.96 8.92 -10.82
C ILE A 270 -6.93 9.40 -9.74
N GLN A 271 -6.48 9.47 -8.50
CA GLN A 271 -7.23 10.14 -7.43
C GLN A 271 -7.10 11.66 -7.61
N ILE A 272 -8.20 12.39 -7.45
CA ILE A 272 -8.29 13.82 -7.72
C ILE A 272 -8.97 14.48 -6.53
N ALA A 273 -8.28 15.45 -5.93
CA ALA A 273 -8.73 16.07 -4.69
C ALA A 273 -8.42 17.57 -4.66
N LYS A 274 -9.28 18.38 -4.02
CA LYS A 274 -8.97 19.78 -3.73
C LYS A 274 -8.10 19.91 -2.49
N LYS A 275 -8.26 19.03 -1.50
CA LYS A 275 -7.43 18.97 -0.28
C LYS A 275 -6.66 17.66 -0.20
N ALA A 276 -5.45 17.68 0.34
CA ALA A 276 -4.65 16.46 0.51
C ALA A 276 -5.41 15.37 1.31
N THR A 277 -6.21 15.78 2.30
CA THR A 277 -6.99 14.88 3.16
C THR A 277 -7.98 14.01 2.39
N GLU A 278 -8.57 14.53 1.31
CA GLU A 278 -9.53 13.81 0.48
C GLU A 278 -8.88 12.63 -0.27
N LEU A 279 -7.55 12.66 -0.48
CA LEU A 279 -6.83 11.50 -1.03
C LEU A 279 -6.87 10.29 -0.07
N ILE A 280 -6.73 10.54 1.24
CA ILE A 280 -6.73 9.48 2.28
C ILE A 280 -8.14 8.90 2.45
N ASP A 281 -9.16 9.76 2.41
CA ASP A 281 -10.55 9.34 2.65
C ASP A 281 -11.13 8.52 1.48
N SER A 282 -10.60 8.71 0.27
CA SER A 282 -10.99 7.99 -0.95
C SER A 282 -11.03 6.47 -0.78
N LYS A 283 -11.98 5.83 -1.48
CA LYS A 283 -12.16 4.37 -1.53
C LYS A 283 -11.95 3.81 -2.93
N LEU A 284 -11.41 4.62 -3.84
CA LEU A 284 -11.22 4.28 -5.26
C LEU A 284 -10.50 2.94 -5.46
N ILE A 285 -9.38 2.74 -4.76
CA ILE A 285 -8.54 1.55 -4.96
C ILE A 285 -9.28 0.26 -4.60
N VAL A 286 -10.00 0.21 -3.49
CA VAL A 286 -10.78 -0.99 -3.11
C VAL A 286 -12.02 -1.18 -3.98
N ASN A 287 -12.70 -0.09 -4.37
CA ASN A 287 -13.88 -0.16 -5.24
C ASN A 287 -13.60 -0.76 -6.63
N LEU A 288 -12.35 -0.65 -7.11
CA LEU A 288 -11.90 -1.22 -8.38
C LEU A 288 -11.47 -2.70 -8.31
N ASN A 289 -11.53 -3.33 -7.13
CA ASN A 289 -11.24 -4.76 -6.95
C ASN A 289 -12.53 -5.59 -6.91
N GLU A 290 -12.43 -6.87 -7.23
CA GLU A 290 -13.56 -7.80 -7.16
C GLU A 290 -14.03 -8.00 -5.70
N PRO A 291 -15.31 -8.32 -5.47
CA PRO A 291 -15.82 -8.68 -4.15
C PRO A 291 -15.08 -9.85 -3.50
N ASN A 292 -15.25 -10.00 -2.18
CA ASN A 292 -14.66 -11.06 -1.37
C ASN A 292 -14.96 -12.46 -1.95
N LYS A 293 -13.91 -13.25 -2.20
CA LYS A 293 -13.99 -14.64 -2.68
C LYS A 293 -13.80 -15.69 -1.60
N LEU A 294 -13.45 -15.29 -0.38
CA LEU A 294 -13.20 -16.21 0.73
C LEU A 294 -14.47 -16.56 1.52
N GLY A 295 -15.56 -15.83 1.32
CA GLY A 295 -16.76 -15.98 2.14
C GLY A 295 -16.50 -15.49 3.56
N ASP A 296 -16.78 -16.33 4.56
CA ASP A 296 -16.53 -15.99 5.96
C ASP A 296 -15.02 -15.93 6.25
N VAL A 297 -14.60 -14.83 6.87
CA VAL A 297 -13.21 -14.56 7.28
C VAL A 297 -13.10 -14.33 8.79
N SER A 298 -14.11 -14.74 9.57
CA SER A 298 -14.17 -14.62 11.03
C SER A 298 -13.04 -15.35 11.78
N TRP A 299 -12.33 -16.26 11.07
CA TRP A 299 -11.16 -16.96 11.57
C TRP A 299 -9.93 -16.06 11.77
N PHE A 300 -9.88 -14.89 11.10
CA PHE A 300 -8.88 -13.86 11.37
C PHE A 300 -9.52 -12.70 12.13
N LYS A 301 -8.82 -12.21 13.16
CA LYS A 301 -9.24 -11.04 13.93
C LYS A 301 -8.12 -9.99 13.90
N PRO A 302 -8.42 -8.75 13.47
CA PRO A 302 -7.52 -7.63 13.65
C PRO A 302 -7.05 -7.55 15.11
N THR A 303 -5.75 -7.38 15.33
CA THR A 303 -5.15 -7.35 16.67
C THR A 303 -3.92 -6.48 16.73
N LYS A 304 -3.57 -6.02 17.94
CA LYS A 304 -2.22 -5.57 18.24
C LYS A 304 -1.32 -6.78 18.48
N TYR A 305 -0.04 -6.67 18.17
CA TYR A 305 0.95 -7.73 18.44
C TYR A 305 2.28 -7.17 18.94
N MET A 306 3.08 -7.99 19.59
CA MET A 306 4.50 -7.71 19.90
C MET A 306 5.39 -8.69 19.15
N GLY A 307 6.71 -8.53 19.22
CA GLY A 307 7.58 -9.49 18.58
C GLY A 307 8.96 -9.62 19.20
N ILE A 308 9.45 -10.86 19.22
CA ILE A 308 10.88 -11.14 19.20
C ILE A 308 11.33 -10.79 17.79
N TRP A 309 11.73 -9.53 17.62
CA TRP A 309 12.02 -8.88 16.35
C TRP A 309 13.03 -7.74 16.53
N TRP A 310 12.65 -6.71 17.29
CA TRP A 310 13.44 -5.50 17.45
C TRP A 310 14.81 -5.75 18.08
N GLU A 311 14.91 -6.74 18.98
CA GLU A 311 16.18 -7.13 19.58
C GLU A 311 17.23 -7.58 18.55
N MET A 312 16.82 -8.16 17.41
CA MET A 312 17.74 -8.49 16.32
C MET A 312 18.18 -7.26 15.53
N HIS A 313 17.25 -6.36 15.19
CA HIS A 313 17.58 -5.09 14.54
C HIS A 313 18.48 -4.20 15.39
N LEU A 314 18.30 -4.22 16.71
CA LEU A 314 19.17 -3.56 17.68
C LEU A 314 20.52 -4.26 17.86
N SER A 315 20.72 -5.46 17.31
CA SER A 315 21.90 -6.30 17.55
C SER A 315 22.10 -6.65 19.03
N LYS A 316 21.01 -6.66 19.81
CA LYS A 316 20.97 -7.21 21.17
C LYS A 316 21.00 -8.75 21.11
N SER A 317 20.30 -9.30 20.13
CA SER A 317 20.19 -10.73 19.85
C SER A 317 20.41 -11.02 18.36
N GLN A 318 20.43 -12.30 17.98
CA GLN A 318 20.58 -12.78 16.62
C GLN A 318 19.40 -13.70 16.25
N TRP A 319 19.06 -13.73 14.96
CA TRP A 319 18.12 -14.70 14.40
C TRP A 319 18.69 -16.12 14.38
N SER A 320 20.01 -16.27 14.19
CA SER A 320 20.67 -17.57 14.21
C SER A 320 20.76 -18.16 15.61
N TYR A 321 20.81 -19.49 15.68
CA TYR A 321 21.06 -20.22 16.91
C TYR A 321 22.55 -20.45 17.15
N SER A 322 23.29 -20.72 16.07
CA SER A 322 24.65 -21.24 16.14
C SER A 322 25.65 -20.47 15.26
N THR A 323 26.91 -20.52 15.64
CA THR A 323 28.02 -20.11 14.78
C THR A 323 28.92 -21.33 14.58
N ASN A 324 29.15 -21.73 13.32
CA ASN A 324 29.89 -22.95 12.98
C ASN A 324 29.33 -24.20 13.69
N GLY A 325 28.00 -24.31 13.78
CA GLY A 325 27.29 -25.45 14.37
C GLY A 325 27.34 -25.53 15.90
N LYS A 326 27.84 -24.50 16.59
CA LYS A 326 27.84 -24.41 18.07
C LYS A 326 26.90 -23.30 18.54
N PRO A 327 26.03 -23.55 19.55
CA PRO A 327 25.16 -22.52 20.09
C PRO A 327 25.97 -21.32 20.57
N HIS A 328 25.64 -20.10 20.13
CA HIS A 328 26.37 -18.89 20.52
C HIS A 328 25.75 -18.15 21.72
N GLY A 329 24.55 -18.54 22.16
CA GLY A 329 23.89 -17.97 23.35
C GLY A 329 23.34 -16.56 23.18
N LEU A 330 23.17 -16.11 21.93
CA LEU A 330 22.58 -14.80 21.57
C LEU A 330 21.30 -14.95 20.76
N HIS A 331 20.72 -16.15 20.73
CA HIS A 331 19.53 -16.44 19.93
C HIS A 331 18.30 -15.77 20.57
N GLY A 332 17.58 -14.95 19.80
CA GLY A 332 16.39 -14.24 20.30
C GLY A 332 15.19 -15.16 20.51
N ALA A 333 14.93 -16.07 19.56
CA ALA A 333 13.76 -16.95 19.56
C ALA A 333 13.95 -18.17 20.45
N THR A 334 13.99 -17.96 21.76
CA THR A 334 13.94 -19.05 22.75
C THR A 334 12.54 -19.25 23.30
N THR A 335 12.25 -20.45 23.79
CA THR A 335 10.98 -20.76 24.48
C THR A 335 10.77 -19.84 25.68
N GLU A 336 11.82 -19.55 26.44
CA GLU A 336 11.78 -18.67 27.61
C GLU A 336 11.43 -17.23 27.23
N ASN A 337 12.12 -16.66 26.23
CA ASN A 337 11.86 -15.29 25.78
C ASN A 337 10.44 -15.17 25.21
N ALA A 338 9.99 -16.15 24.42
CA ALA A 338 8.63 -16.16 23.88
C ALA A 338 7.57 -16.17 24.99
N LYS A 339 7.75 -16.96 26.04
CA LYS A 339 6.84 -16.95 27.21
C LYS A 339 6.84 -15.60 27.94
N ALA A 340 8.00 -14.95 28.08
CA ALA A 340 8.09 -13.63 28.70
C ALA A 340 7.32 -12.56 27.90
N PHE A 341 7.43 -12.57 26.57
CA PHE A 341 6.62 -11.72 25.69
C PHE A 341 5.14 -12.05 25.74
N ILE A 342 4.75 -13.34 25.74
CA ILE A 342 3.34 -13.76 25.90
C ILE A 342 2.77 -13.24 27.22
N ASP A 343 3.49 -13.37 28.32
CA ASP A 343 3.02 -12.89 29.62
C ASP A 343 2.82 -11.38 29.64
N PHE A 344 3.75 -10.62 29.05
CA PHE A 344 3.62 -9.18 28.95
C PHE A 344 2.47 -8.76 28.01
N ALA A 345 2.34 -9.41 26.85
CA ALA A 345 1.27 -9.13 25.88
C ALA A 345 -0.12 -9.41 26.49
N SER A 346 -0.27 -10.54 27.17
CA SER A 346 -1.51 -10.95 27.86
C SER A 346 -1.93 -9.95 28.93
N GLN A 347 -0.98 -9.45 29.73
CA GLN A 347 -1.24 -8.45 30.78
C GLN A 347 -1.65 -7.08 30.23
N ASN A 348 -1.41 -6.81 28.95
CA ASN A 348 -1.60 -5.50 28.33
C ASN A 348 -2.62 -5.52 27.17
N GLY A 349 -3.41 -6.58 27.04
CA GLY A 349 -4.46 -6.67 26.00
C GLY A 349 -3.91 -6.72 24.57
N ILE A 350 -2.69 -7.20 24.40
CA ILE A 350 -2.07 -7.43 23.10
C ILE A 350 -2.30 -8.89 22.71
N GLY A 351 -2.99 -9.11 21.59
CA GLY A 351 -3.48 -10.44 21.21
C GLY A 351 -2.52 -11.28 20.36
N GLY A 352 -1.35 -10.75 19.97
CA GLY A 352 -0.41 -11.46 19.09
C GLY A 352 1.05 -11.40 19.52
N LEU A 353 1.82 -12.44 19.19
CA LEU A 353 3.28 -12.47 19.30
C LEU A 353 3.92 -13.01 18.01
N LEU A 354 4.68 -12.16 17.32
CA LEU A 354 5.60 -12.57 16.25
C LEU A 354 6.90 -13.13 16.86
N VAL A 355 7.41 -14.22 16.29
CA VAL A 355 8.73 -14.75 16.65
C VAL A 355 9.53 -15.00 15.37
N GLU A 356 10.54 -14.17 15.12
CA GLU A 356 11.49 -14.41 14.04
C GLU A 356 12.74 -15.15 14.55
N GLY A 357 13.40 -15.91 13.69
CA GLY A 357 14.54 -16.75 14.11
C GLY A 357 14.14 -18.13 14.62
N TRP A 358 12.84 -18.45 14.67
CA TRP A 358 12.35 -19.68 15.32
C TRP A 358 12.78 -20.99 14.62
N ASN A 359 12.94 -20.97 13.30
CA ASN A 359 13.16 -22.14 12.44
C ASN A 359 14.62 -22.29 12.00
N THR A 360 15.10 -23.50 11.71
CA THR A 360 16.47 -23.71 11.24
C THR A 360 16.76 -23.04 9.89
N GLY A 361 17.95 -22.46 9.72
CA GLY A 361 18.44 -21.91 8.44
C GLY A 361 19.05 -20.51 8.55
N TRP A 362 18.80 -19.79 9.65
CA TRP A 362 19.20 -18.39 9.84
C TRP A 362 20.72 -18.15 9.87
N GLU A 363 21.55 -19.18 10.05
CA GLU A 363 23.00 -19.05 9.88
C GLU A 363 23.40 -18.60 8.48
N ASN A 364 22.59 -18.91 7.46
CA ASN A 364 22.86 -18.63 6.06
C ASN A 364 21.63 -18.02 5.37
N TRP A 365 20.99 -17.01 5.98
CA TRP A 365 19.79 -16.40 5.39
C TRP A 365 20.09 -15.33 4.33
N ILE A 366 21.24 -14.62 4.39
CA ILE A 366 21.65 -13.59 3.41
C ILE A 366 23.16 -13.65 3.13
N GLY A 367 23.59 -12.90 2.10
CA GLY A 367 25.02 -12.66 1.83
C GLY A 367 25.66 -13.55 0.75
N PHE A 368 24.89 -14.38 0.05
CA PHE A 368 25.36 -15.27 -1.02
C PHE A 368 24.27 -15.51 -2.07
N ASP A 369 24.62 -15.97 -3.27
CA ASP A 369 23.73 -15.98 -4.44
C ASP A 369 22.68 -17.11 -4.45
N ASP A 370 23.06 -18.34 -4.10
CA ASP A 370 22.16 -19.52 -4.16
C ASP A 370 21.53 -19.80 -2.80
N ARG A 371 20.31 -19.33 -2.59
CA ARG A 371 19.58 -19.41 -1.32
C ARG A 371 18.40 -20.40 -1.36
N GLU A 372 18.34 -21.26 -2.38
CA GLU A 372 17.32 -22.31 -2.45
C GLU A 372 17.54 -23.34 -1.33
N GLY A 373 16.47 -23.77 -0.68
CA GLY A 373 16.53 -24.76 0.40
C GLY A 373 17.10 -24.27 1.75
N VAL A 374 17.34 -22.96 1.93
CA VAL A 374 17.80 -22.40 3.21
C VAL A 374 16.81 -22.65 4.34
N PHE A 375 15.51 -22.55 4.04
CA PHE A 375 14.43 -22.72 5.00
C PHE A 375 13.46 -23.83 4.59
N ASP A 376 13.02 -24.62 5.58
CA ASP A 376 11.96 -25.62 5.43
C ASP A 376 10.59 -25.18 5.99
N PHE A 377 10.56 -24.03 6.67
CA PHE A 377 9.38 -23.41 7.27
C PHE A 377 8.64 -24.28 8.32
N VAL A 378 9.25 -25.37 8.81
CA VAL A 378 8.60 -26.31 9.73
C VAL A 378 9.47 -26.79 10.89
N THR A 379 10.79 -26.75 10.75
CA THR A 379 11.71 -27.28 11.76
C THR A 379 12.20 -26.17 12.69
N PRO A 380 11.82 -26.18 13.99
CA PRO A 380 12.32 -25.19 14.95
C PRO A 380 13.77 -25.48 15.37
N TYR A 381 14.47 -24.45 15.87
CA TYR A 381 15.75 -24.65 16.57
C TYR A 381 15.58 -25.39 17.92
N PRO A 382 16.66 -26.02 18.47
CA PRO A 382 16.58 -26.82 19.69
C PRO A 382 16.11 -26.08 20.95
N ASP A 383 16.27 -24.76 21.02
CA ASP A 383 15.87 -23.91 22.14
C ASP A 383 14.49 -23.27 21.98
N TYR A 384 13.79 -23.53 20.86
CA TYR A 384 12.45 -23.06 20.58
C TYR A 384 11.44 -24.21 20.43
N ASN A 385 10.64 -24.46 21.45
CA ASN A 385 9.58 -25.45 21.40
C ASN A 385 8.29 -24.83 20.85
N LEU A 386 8.13 -24.82 19.52
CA LEU A 386 6.97 -24.24 18.83
C LEU A 386 5.62 -24.71 19.41
N LYS A 387 5.47 -26.01 19.71
CA LYS A 387 4.20 -26.55 20.24
C LYS A 387 3.89 -26.00 21.62
N GLU A 388 4.89 -25.94 22.48
CA GLU A 388 4.75 -25.41 23.84
C GLU A 388 4.47 -23.92 23.84
N VAL A 389 5.17 -23.14 22.99
CA VAL A 389 4.93 -21.70 22.85
C VAL A 389 3.52 -21.41 22.35
N VAL A 390 3.05 -22.13 21.33
CA VAL A 390 1.66 -21.98 20.84
C VAL A 390 0.65 -22.36 21.91
N GLN A 391 0.89 -23.45 22.65
CA GLN A 391 0.00 -23.88 23.72
C GLN A 391 -0.06 -22.82 24.85
N TYR A 392 1.09 -22.31 25.29
CA TYR A 392 1.17 -21.27 26.32
C TYR A 392 0.53 -19.96 25.86
N GLY A 393 0.71 -19.58 24.60
CA GLY A 393 0.04 -18.43 23.99
C GLY A 393 -1.48 -18.54 24.10
N LYS A 394 -2.05 -19.70 23.72
CA LYS A 394 -3.50 -19.95 23.84
C LYS A 394 -4.00 -19.86 25.27
N GLU A 395 -3.27 -20.42 26.24
CA GLU A 395 -3.61 -20.33 27.67
C GLU A 395 -3.65 -18.86 28.16
N LYS A 396 -2.89 -17.99 27.51
CA LYS A 396 -2.76 -16.56 27.83
C LYS A 396 -3.55 -15.65 26.90
N SER A 397 -4.34 -16.22 25.98
CA SER A 397 -5.07 -15.47 24.94
C SER A 397 -4.17 -14.60 24.05
N VAL A 398 -2.95 -15.07 23.77
CA VAL A 398 -1.99 -14.45 22.84
C VAL A 398 -1.70 -15.43 21.72
N GLU A 399 -2.07 -15.08 20.51
CA GLU A 399 -1.85 -15.90 19.33
C GLU A 399 -0.42 -15.74 18.81
N ILE A 400 0.22 -16.83 18.42
CA ILE A 400 1.52 -16.77 17.75
C ILE A 400 1.30 -16.34 16.31
N ILE A 401 2.05 -15.35 15.84
CA ILE A 401 2.15 -14.97 14.43
C ILE A 401 3.37 -15.68 13.87
N MET A 402 3.15 -16.56 12.88
CA MET A 402 4.23 -17.31 12.24
C MET A 402 5.17 -16.40 11.46
N HIS A 403 6.41 -16.81 11.25
CA HIS A 403 7.35 -16.11 10.36
C HIS A 403 7.92 -17.04 9.28
N HIS A 404 7.78 -16.64 8.02
CA HIS A 404 8.35 -17.30 6.84
C HIS A 404 9.20 -16.31 6.02
N GLU A 405 10.44 -16.06 6.46
CA GLU A 405 11.45 -15.43 5.60
C GLU A 405 11.88 -16.42 4.52
N THR A 406 11.96 -15.95 3.27
CA THR A 406 12.25 -16.80 2.11
C THR A 406 13.65 -16.60 1.55
N SER A 407 14.37 -15.57 1.98
CA SER A 407 15.64 -15.12 1.42
C SER A 407 15.56 -14.90 -0.11
N ALA A 408 14.40 -14.43 -0.56
CA ALA A 408 14.06 -14.27 -1.97
C ALA A 408 14.20 -15.57 -2.80
N ALA A 409 13.90 -16.73 -2.20
CA ALA A 409 13.84 -18.05 -2.84
C ALA A 409 12.38 -18.57 -2.97
N PRO A 410 11.52 -17.89 -3.77
CA PRO A 410 10.09 -18.18 -3.88
C PRO A 410 9.77 -19.60 -4.39
N ARG A 411 10.65 -20.25 -5.16
CA ARG A 411 10.41 -21.63 -5.63
C ARG A 411 10.50 -22.65 -4.50
N THR A 412 11.52 -22.54 -3.65
CA THR A 412 11.62 -23.32 -2.41
C THR A 412 10.39 -23.10 -1.53
N TYR A 413 9.94 -21.85 -1.39
CA TYR A 413 8.75 -21.56 -0.58
C TYR A 413 7.48 -22.17 -1.19
N GLU A 414 7.27 -22.03 -2.52
CA GLU A 414 6.11 -22.60 -3.22
C GLU A 414 5.99 -24.12 -3.08
N GLN A 415 7.10 -24.84 -3.02
CA GLN A 415 7.11 -26.30 -2.82
C GLN A 415 6.67 -26.69 -1.41
N GLN A 416 6.69 -25.76 -0.46
CA GLN A 416 6.48 -26.00 0.96
C GLN A 416 5.23 -25.31 1.52
N LEU A 417 4.52 -24.49 0.73
CA LEU A 417 3.33 -23.75 1.19
C LEU A 417 2.29 -24.64 1.86
N ASP A 418 1.90 -25.75 1.22
CA ASP A 418 0.92 -26.68 1.80
C ASP A 418 1.41 -27.27 3.12
N THR A 419 2.68 -27.69 3.20
CA THR A 419 3.26 -28.24 4.42
C THR A 419 3.31 -27.22 5.55
N ALA A 420 3.79 -26.00 5.25
CA ALA A 420 3.93 -24.93 6.22
C ALA A 420 2.56 -24.44 6.74
N PHE A 421 1.60 -24.21 5.83
CA PHE A 421 0.25 -23.78 6.23
C PHE A 421 -0.55 -24.91 6.89
N ALA A 422 -0.34 -26.19 6.54
CA ALA A 422 -0.92 -27.30 7.27
C ALA A 422 -0.39 -27.41 8.71
N LEU A 423 0.90 -27.12 8.94
CA LEU A 423 1.47 -27.02 10.28
C LEU A 423 0.76 -25.91 11.07
N MET A 424 0.63 -24.71 10.49
CA MET A 424 -0.07 -23.59 11.12
C MET A 424 -1.51 -23.95 11.47
N LYS A 425 -2.29 -24.49 10.52
CA LYS A 425 -3.67 -24.93 10.74
C LYS A 425 -3.77 -25.95 11.88
N ARG A 426 -2.90 -26.95 11.90
CA ARG A 426 -2.86 -28.00 12.94
C ARG A 426 -2.54 -27.42 14.32
N LEU A 427 -1.69 -26.40 14.38
CA LEU A 427 -1.36 -25.70 15.62
C LEU A 427 -2.38 -24.62 15.98
N GLY A 428 -3.32 -24.28 15.10
CA GLY A 428 -4.30 -23.22 15.31
C GLY A 428 -3.66 -21.83 15.26
N ILE A 429 -2.72 -21.63 14.34
CA ILE A 429 -2.09 -20.34 14.02
C ILE A 429 -2.78 -19.78 12.77
N SER A 430 -3.32 -18.57 12.85
CA SER A 430 -4.13 -17.93 11.80
C SER A 430 -3.43 -16.78 11.08
N ALA A 431 -2.19 -16.43 11.44
CA ALA A 431 -1.45 -15.33 10.80
C ALA A 431 0.02 -15.67 10.57
N VAL A 432 0.59 -15.14 9.47
CA VAL A 432 2.01 -15.25 9.12
C VAL A 432 2.55 -13.91 8.62
N LYS A 433 3.76 -13.54 9.06
CA LYS A 433 4.64 -12.60 8.39
C LYS A 433 5.50 -13.36 7.39
N THR A 434 5.48 -12.98 6.11
CA THR A 434 6.38 -13.51 5.08
C THR A 434 7.42 -12.46 4.69
N GLY A 435 8.64 -12.84 4.34
CA GLY A 435 9.69 -11.93 3.87
C GLY A 435 10.41 -12.44 2.61
N TYR A 436 10.95 -11.53 1.82
CA TYR A 436 11.60 -11.80 0.54
C TYR A 436 12.92 -11.03 0.40
N VAL A 437 13.73 -11.01 1.45
CA VAL A 437 14.99 -10.24 1.43
C VAL A 437 15.98 -10.81 0.42
N GLY A 438 16.53 -9.94 -0.44
CA GLY A 438 17.57 -10.25 -1.41
C GLY A 438 17.06 -10.36 -2.85
N LYS A 439 17.97 -10.58 -3.81
CA LYS A 439 17.60 -10.66 -5.25
C LYS A 439 16.82 -11.94 -5.56
N ILE A 440 15.71 -11.83 -6.29
CA ILE A 440 14.86 -12.98 -6.64
C ILE A 440 15.64 -14.12 -7.30
N ILE A 441 15.36 -15.35 -6.83
CA ILE A 441 15.74 -16.60 -7.47
C ILE A 441 14.47 -17.22 -8.11
N PRO A 442 14.44 -17.47 -9.44
CA PRO A 442 15.56 -17.51 -10.38
C PRO A 442 16.04 -16.11 -10.84
N LYS A 443 17.35 -16.00 -11.06
CA LYS A 443 18.00 -14.79 -11.56
C LYS A 443 17.31 -14.27 -12.84
N GLY A 444 17.07 -12.96 -12.86
CA GLY A 444 16.46 -12.25 -13.98
C GLY A 444 14.95 -11.98 -13.82
N GLU A 445 14.34 -12.50 -12.76
CA GLU A 445 13.07 -12.00 -12.24
C GLU A 445 13.32 -10.89 -11.21
N PHE A 446 12.27 -10.11 -10.92
CA PHE A 446 12.27 -8.99 -9.98
C PHE A 446 11.02 -9.05 -9.09
N HIS A 447 11.07 -8.45 -7.90
CA HIS A 447 9.96 -8.48 -6.93
C HIS A 447 8.64 -7.99 -7.52
N HIS A 448 8.71 -7.00 -8.42
CA HIS A 448 7.51 -6.33 -8.93
C HIS A 448 7.07 -6.84 -10.32
N GLY A 449 7.78 -7.83 -10.90
CA GLY A 449 7.47 -8.42 -12.20
C GLY A 449 6.30 -9.39 -12.15
N GLN A 450 5.75 -9.75 -13.33
CA GLN A 450 4.57 -10.63 -13.44
C GLN A 450 4.75 -11.97 -12.70
N TRP A 451 5.96 -12.54 -12.75
CA TRP A 451 6.25 -13.83 -12.12
C TRP A 451 6.09 -13.76 -10.59
N MET A 452 6.63 -12.73 -9.94
CA MET A 452 6.48 -12.53 -8.50
C MET A 452 5.07 -12.08 -8.10
N VAL A 453 4.39 -11.27 -8.91
CA VAL A 453 2.96 -10.96 -8.69
C VAL A 453 2.12 -12.24 -8.62
N ASN A 454 2.40 -13.21 -9.49
CA ASN A 454 1.75 -14.52 -9.46
C ASN A 454 2.17 -15.37 -8.26
N HIS A 455 3.43 -15.29 -7.84
CA HIS A 455 3.90 -15.93 -6.60
C HIS A 455 3.13 -15.41 -5.38
N TYR A 456 3.12 -14.09 -5.14
CA TYR A 456 2.41 -13.49 -4.02
C TYR A 456 0.92 -13.84 -4.02
N ARG A 457 0.30 -13.87 -5.21
CA ARG A 457 -1.08 -14.34 -5.38
C ARG A 457 -1.25 -15.77 -4.88
N LYS A 458 -0.39 -16.68 -5.33
CA LYS A 458 -0.43 -18.10 -4.96
C LYS A 458 -0.26 -18.29 -3.45
N VAL A 459 0.62 -17.51 -2.80
CA VAL A 459 0.79 -17.55 -1.33
C VAL A 459 -0.52 -17.18 -0.64
N ILE A 460 -1.13 -16.05 -0.99
CA ILE A 460 -2.40 -15.59 -0.40
C ILE A 460 -3.54 -16.59 -0.64
N GLU A 461 -3.68 -17.11 -1.85
CA GLU A 461 -4.71 -18.09 -2.21
C GLU A 461 -4.52 -19.43 -1.51
N THR A 462 -3.27 -19.86 -1.31
CA THR A 462 -2.97 -21.12 -0.62
C THR A 462 -3.19 -20.95 0.88
N ALA A 463 -2.72 -19.85 1.48
CA ALA A 463 -2.93 -19.53 2.89
C ALA A 463 -4.43 -19.50 3.26
N ALA A 464 -5.28 -18.95 2.38
CA ALA A 464 -6.72 -18.92 2.59
C ALA A 464 -7.36 -20.31 2.71
N LYS A 465 -6.82 -21.35 2.06
CA LYS A 465 -7.32 -22.74 2.19
C LYS A 465 -7.09 -23.33 3.59
N TYR A 466 -6.19 -22.70 4.36
CA TYR A 466 -5.81 -23.12 5.70
C TYR A 466 -6.23 -22.10 6.76
N ASP A 467 -7.11 -21.14 6.43
CA ASP A 467 -7.54 -20.06 7.32
C ASP A 467 -6.33 -19.28 7.90
N VAL A 468 -5.40 -18.92 7.01
CA VAL A 468 -4.19 -18.15 7.34
C VAL A 468 -4.21 -16.79 6.64
N ALA A 469 -4.01 -15.75 7.43
CA ALA A 469 -3.81 -14.37 7.04
C ALA A 469 -2.33 -14.05 6.83
N VAL A 470 -2.03 -13.24 5.82
CA VAL A 470 -0.68 -12.96 5.34
C VAL A 470 -0.38 -11.48 5.49
N ASN A 471 0.68 -11.20 6.25
CA ASN A 471 1.40 -9.94 6.27
C ASN A 471 2.70 -10.09 5.46
N ALA A 472 2.86 -9.35 4.36
CA ALA A 472 4.01 -9.55 3.46
C ALA A 472 5.03 -8.40 3.55
N HIS A 473 6.27 -8.72 3.89
CA HIS A 473 7.45 -7.86 3.75
C HIS A 473 8.12 -8.11 2.39
N GLU A 474 8.95 -7.15 1.92
CA GLU A 474 9.44 -7.01 0.53
C GLU A 474 8.38 -7.34 -0.57
N PRO A 475 7.13 -6.84 -0.44
CA PRO A 475 6.02 -7.31 -1.24
C PRO A 475 5.96 -6.61 -2.61
N ILE A 476 5.06 -7.06 -3.49
CA ILE A 476 4.46 -6.13 -4.47
C ILE A 476 3.63 -5.06 -3.72
N LYS A 477 3.60 -3.81 -4.21
CA LYS A 477 2.76 -2.74 -3.64
C LYS A 477 1.29 -3.16 -3.55
N ALA A 478 0.56 -2.62 -2.57
CA ALA A 478 -0.87 -2.86 -2.45
C ALA A 478 -1.62 -2.26 -3.65
N THR A 479 -2.69 -2.93 -4.10
CA THR A 479 -3.54 -2.48 -5.22
C THR A 479 -5.02 -2.79 -4.93
N GLY A 480 -5.38 -2.84 -3.64
CA GLY A 480 -6.75 -3.07 -3.16
C GLY A 480 -7.20 -4.53 -3.05
N ILE A 481 -6.32 -5.50 -3.34
CA ILE A 481 -6.70 -6.91 -3.42
C ILE A 481 -7.26 -7.52 -2.13
N ARG A 482 -7.03 -6.87 -0.99
CA ARG A 482 -7.66 -7.18 0.29
C ARG A 482 -9.19 -7.24 0.24
N ARG A 483 -9.84 -6.54 -0.72
CA ARG A 483 -11.29 -6.66 -0.95
C ARG A 483 -11.66 -8.06 -1.43
N THR A 484 -10.90 -8.59 -2.39
CA THR A 484 -11.14 -9.90 -2.99
C THR A 484 -10.63 -11.04 -2.12
N TYR A 485 -9.49 -10.83 -1.45
CA TYR A 485 -8.86 -11.79 -0.54
C TYR A 485 -8.57 -11.11 0.80
N PRO A 486 -9.55 -11.05 1.73
CA PRO A 486 -9.38 -10.38 3.02
C PRO A 486 -8.36 -11.05 3.96
N ASN A 487 -7.73 -12.15 3.57
CA ASN A 487 -6.58 -12.67 4.27
C ASN A 487 -5.26 -11.97 3.90
N ALA A 488 -5.23 -11.07 2.91
CA ALA A 488 -4.10 -10.20 2.63
C ALA A 488 -4.14 -8.96 3.55
N ILE A 489 -3.79 -9.16 4.82
CA ILE A 489 -4.12 -8.25 5.92
C ILE A 489 -3.26 -6.99 5.97
N SER A 490 -1.97 -7.12 5.71
CA SER A 490 -1.03 -5.99 5.69
C SER A 490 0.19 -6.33 4.84
N ARG A 491 1.04 -5.32 4.64
CA ARG A 491 2.34 -5.48 3.99
C ARG A 491 3.22 -4.29 4.33
N GLU A 492 4.53 -4.45 4.27
CA GLU A 492 5.47 -3.34 4.44
C GLU A 492 5.53 -2.51 3.14
N GLY A 493 6.51 -2.76 2.26
CA GLY A 493 6.59 -2.10 0.96
C GLY A 493 6.79 -0.58 1.07
N LEU A 494 7.57 -0.16 2.05
CA LEU A 494 8.19 1.16 2.20
C LEU A 494 9.38 1.01 3.13
N ARG A 495 10.12 2.09 3.33
CA ARG A 495 11.15 2.16 4.37
C ARG A 495 10.50 2.17 5.77
N GLY A 496 10.48 1.02 6.44
CA GLY A 496 9.81 0.80 7.73
C GLY A 496 10.57 1.31 8.96
N GLN A 497 10.07 0.97 10.15
CA GLN A 497 10.71 1.32 11.43
C GLN A 497 12.10 0.68 11.58
N GLU A 498 12.34 -0.49 10.97
CA GLU A 498 13.64 -1.17 11.00
C GLU A 498 14.80 -0.30 10.53
N PHE A 499 14.61 0.51 9.50
CA PHE A 499 15.65 1.42 9.01
C PHE A 499 16.10 2.43 10.07
N ASN A 500 15.28 2.75 11.06
CA ASN A 500 15.70 3.61 12.18
C ASN A 500 16.80 2.97 13.02
N ALA A 501 17.00 1.65 12.98
CA ALA A 501 18.00 0.96 13.80
C ALA A 501 19.37 0.84 13.13
N TRP A 502 19.46 0.84 11.79
CA TRP A 502 20.69 0.45 11.09
C TRP A 502 21.01 1.22 9.81
N SER A 503 20.14 2.11 9.34
CA SER A 503 20.43 2.86 8.12
C SER A 503 21.62 3.81 8.32
N SER A 504 22.50 3.91 7.32
CA SER A 504 23.70 4.75 7.39
C SER A 504 23.44 6.26 7.51
N ASP A 505 22.23 6.70 7.17
CA ASP A 505 21.75 8.09 7.30
C ASP A 505 21.11 8.39 8.66
N GLY A 506 21.21 7.47 9.63
CA GLY A 506 20.82 7.68 11.03
C GLY A 506 19.34 7.42 11.36
N GLY A 507 18.53 7.12 10.36
CA GLY A 507 17.11 6.75 10.49
C GLY A 507 16.21 7.50 9.51
N ASN A 508 14.92 7.18 9.51
CA ASN A 508 13.93 7.89 8.70
C ASN A 508 13.79 9.35 9.18
N PRO A 509 13.72 10.35 8.30
CA PRO A 509 13.59 11.75 8.69
C PRO A 509 12.17 12.06 9.26
N PRO A 510 12.00 13.14 10.04
CA PRO A 510 10.70 13.51 10.63
C PRO A 510 9.55 13.65 9.62
N ASN A 511 9.82 14.09 8.39
CA ASN A 511 8.81 14.25 7.33
C ASN A 511 8.42 12.93 6.61
N HIS A 512 9.04 11.80 6.96
CA HIS A 512 8.81 10.52 6.29
C HIS A 512 7.35 10.07 6.39
N LEU A 513 6.81 9.95 7.61
CA LEU A 513 5.45 9.47 7.84
C LEU A 513 4.35 10.45 7.42
N PRO A 514 4.51 11.78 7.60
CA PRO A 514 3.64 12.77 6.96
C PRO A 514 3.64 12.68 5.43
N THR A 515 4.68 12.14 4.79
CA THR A 515 4.70 11.90 3.33
C THR A 515 4.04 10.55 2.98
N VAL A 516 4.37 9.49 3.72
CA VAL A 516 3.83 8.13 3.55
C VAL A 516 2.29 8.11 3.64
N ALA A 517 1.71 8.92 4.53
CA ALA A 517 0.27 9.04 4.70
C ALA A 517 -0.48 9.44 3.41
N PHE A 518 0.16 10.24 2.54
CA PHE A 518 -0.43 10.67 1.27
C PHE A 518 0.22 10.02 0.05
N THR A 519 0.96 8.94 0.23
CA THR A 519 1.60 8.20 -0.85
C THR A 519 1.38 6.70 -0.64
N ARG A 520 2.31 5.98 0.01
CA ARG A 520 2.20 4.53 0.23
C ARG A 520 0.90 4.11 0.93
N MET A 521 0.38 4.90 1.87
CA MET A 521 -0.85 4.56 2.59
C MET A 521 -2.10 4.62 1.69
N LEU A 522 -2.06 5.40 0.61
CA LEU A 522 -3.15 5.45 -0.38
C LEU A 522 -3.36 4.11 -1.10
N ALA A 523 -2.33 3.25 -1.12
CA ALA A 523 -2.39 1.94 -1.74
C ALA A 523 -3.10 0.89 -0.87
N GLY A 524 -3.04 1.03 0.45
CA GLY A 524 -3.54 0.05 1.41
C GLY A 524 -2.74 -0.02 2.72
N PRO A 525 -3.11 -0.92 3.65
CA PRO A 525 -2.53 -1.00 4.99
C PRO A 525 -1.02 -1.23 4.98
N ILE A 526 -0.38 -0.77 6.06
CA ILE A 526 1.07 -0.76 6.23
C ILE A 526 1.45 -1.40 7.55
N ASP A 527 2.24 -2.47 7.51
CA ASP A 527 2.90 -2.97 8.71
C ASP A 527 4.17 -2.16 8.99
N PHE A 528 4.01 -0.96 9.56
CA PHE A 528 5.14 -0.04 9.81
C PHE A 528 5.94 -0.44 11.05
N THR A 529 5.32 -1.17 11.99
CA THR A 529 5.83 -1.53 13.32
C THR A 529 6.12 -0.32 14.24
N PRO A 530 5.11 0.49 14.60
CA PRO A 530 5.30 1.69 15.43
C PRO A 530 5.57 1.38 16.92
N GLY A 531 5.75 2.44 17.72
CA GLY A 531 5.68 2.37 19.18
C GLY A 531 7.02 2.22 19.88
N VAL A 532 8.13 2.70 19.32
CA VAL A 532 9.42 2.71 20.03
C VAL A 532 9.40 3.74 21.17
N PHE A 533 9.70 3.31 22.39
CA PHE A 533 9.77 4.19 23.57
C PHE A 533 11.21 4.58 23.88
N ASN A 534 12.17 3.68 23.64
CA ASN A 534 13.59 4.02 23.69
C ASN A 534 14.03 4.71 22.39
N ILE A 535 13.57 5.94 22.17
CA ILE A 535 13.75 6.69 20.91
C ILE A 535 15.22 6.80 20.49
N LYS A 536 16.13 7.00 21.45
CA LYS A 536 17.57 7.16 21.22
C LYS A 536 18.30 5.84 20.93
N LEU A 537 17.61 4.70 21.00
CA LEU A 537 18.13 3.35 20.75
C LEU A 537 19.37 2.96 21.58
N LYS A 538 19.65 3.69 22.66
CA LYS A 538 20.81 3.44 23.53
C LYS A 538 20.51 2.29 24.49
N PRO A 539 21.50 1.45 24.85
CA PRO A 539 22.91 1.53 24.44
C PRO A 539 23.23 0.86 23.08
N TYR A 540 22.23 0.30 22.40
CA TYR A 540 22.43 -0.64 21.30
C TYR A 540 22.88 -0.01 19.97
N LYS A 541 22.29 1.12 19.58
CA LYS A 541 22.56 1.80 18.31
C LYS A 541 22.88 3.28 18.52
N PRO A 542 24.09 3.62 18.99
CA PRO A 542 24.42 5.01 19.40
C PRO A 542 24.46 6.02 18.25
N ASN A 543 24.57 5.56 16.99
CA ASN A 543 24.64 6.41 15.79
C ASN A 543 23.33 6.50 15.03
N ASN A 544 22.27 5.87 15.53
CA ASN A 544 20.96 5.81 14.92
C ASN A 544 19.90 6.21 15.93
N GLN A 545 18.76 6.67 15.43
CA GLN A 545 17.65 7.08 16.25
C GLN A 545 16.33 6.96 15.47
N VAL A 546 15.23 6.76 16.20
CA VAL A 546 13.89 7.05 15.69
C VAL A 546 13.69 8.58 15.70
N ASN A 547 13.65 9.23 14.53
CA ASN A 547 13.64 10.70 14.47
C ASN A 547 12.24 11.30 14.70
N THR A 548 11.61 10.94 15.83
CA THR A 548 10.27 11.35 16.24
C THR A 548 10.23 11.60 17.74
N THR A 549 9.17 12.23 18.26
CA THR A 549 8.87 12.21 19.71
C THR A 549 8.12 10.93 20.11
N LEU A 550 8.00 10.69 21.42
CA LEU A 550 7.20 9.62 21.99
C LEU A 550 5.70 9.80 21.69
N ALA A 551 5.17 11.02 21.79
CA ALA A 551 3.76 11.29 21.46
C ALA A 551 3.47 11.00 19.98
N GLN A 552 4.42 11.29 19.08
CA GLN A 552 4.30 10.89 17.67
C GLN A 552 4.20 9.36 17.53
N GLN A 553 5.03 8.58 18.22
CA GLN A 553 4.98 7.12 18.16
C GLN A 553 3.62 6.54 18.60
N LEU A 554 2.95 7.18 19.56
CA LEU A 554 1.59 6.83 19.94
C LEU A 554 0.58 7.18 18.83
N ALA A 555 0.69 8.38 18.25
CA ALA A 555 -0.21 8.85 17.19
C ALA A 555 -0.20 7.94 15.95
N LEU A 556 0.92 7.24 15.69
CA LEU A 556 1.05 6.33 14.53
C LEU A 556 0.03 5.20 14.50
N TYR A 557 -0.44 4.71 15.65
CA TYR A 557 -1.47 3.67 15.71
C TYR A 557 -2.81 4.11 15.10
N VAL A 558 -3.05 5.42 15.03
CA VAL A 558 -4.22 6.01 14.37
C VAL A 558 -3.86 6.50 12.97
N VAL A 559 -2.72 7.16 12.79
CA VAL A 559 -2.37 7.76 11.49
C VAL A 559 -2.05 6.70 10.44
N ILE A 560 -1.16 5.75 10.76
CA ILE A 560 -0.71 4.72 9.81
C ILE A 560 -1.59 3.48 9.98
N TYR A 561 -2.56 3.32 9.07
CA TYR A 561 -3.55 2.26 9.19
C TYR A 561 -2.99 0.87 8.88
N SER A 562 -3.29 -0.09 9.76
CA SER A 562 -3.15 -1.54 9.56
C SER A 562 -4.11 -2.29 10.48
N PRO A 563 -4.73 -3.40 10.05
CA PRO A 563 -5.54 -4.27 10.91
C PRO A 563 -4.69 -5.09 11.88
N ILE A 564 -3.36 -5.10 11.69
CA ILE A 564 -2.39 -5.61 12.66
C ILE A 564 -1.40 -4.50 13.00
N GLN A 565 -1.27 -4.16 14.27
CA GLN A 565 -0.37 -3.09 14.71
C GLN A 565 0.64 -3.64 15.71
N MET A 566 1.92 -3.48 15.40
CA MET A 566 2.98 -3.90 16.32
C MET A 566 3.21 -2.86 17.41
N ALA A 567 3.39 -3.31 18.65
CA ALA A 567 4.16 -2.62 19.67
C ALA A 567 5.58 -3.19 19.63
N CYS A 568 6.46 -2.53 18.87
CA CYS A 568 7.69 -3.18 18.41
C CYS A 568 8.85 -3.15 19.40
N ASP A 569 8.83 -2.29 20.41
CA ASP A 569 9.97 -2.12 21.32
C ASP A 569 10.13 -3.30 22.30
N LEU A 570 11.26 -3.31 23.01
CA LEU A 570 11.56 -4.30 24.03
C LEU A 570 10.63 -4.11 25.25
N ILE A 571 10.26 -5.22 25.91
CA ILE A 571 9.38 -5.23 27.10
C ILE A 571 9.84 -4.23 28.16
N GLU A 572 11.15 -4.17 28.45
CA GLU A 572 11.74 -3.28 29.45
C GLU A 572 11.51 -1.79 29.15
N ASN A 573 11.33 -1.42 27.88
CA ASN A 573 11.12 -0.03 27.48
C ASN A 573 9.65 0.39 27.66
N TYR A 574 8.72 -0.56 27.74
CA TYR A 574 7.30 -0.29 28.03
C TYR A 574 6.95 -0.39 29.52
N LYS A 575 7.69 -1.20 30.28
CA LYS A 575 7.44 -1.39 31.71
C LYS A 575 7.43 -0.06 32.46
N ASN A 576 6.39 0.14 33.28
CA ASN A 576 6.19 1.33 34.11
C ASN A 576 6.10 2.66 33.33
N GLN A 577 5.75 2.62 32.04
CA GLN A 577 5.56 3.83 31.23
C GLN A 577 4.07 4.17 31.12
N PRO A 578 3.59 5.29 31.71
CA PRO A 578 2.18 5.67 31.63
C PRO A 578 1.67 5.87 30.19
N ALA A 579 2.56 6.29 29.28
CA ALA A 579 2.29 6.45 27.86
C ALA A 579 1.86 5.15 27.16
N PHE A 580 2.25 3.98 27.69
CA PHE A 580 1.88 2.68 27.12
C PHE A 580 0.38 2.40 27.19
N GLN A 581 -0.34 3.07 28.11
CA GLN A 581 -1.80 2.94 28.22
C GLN A 581 -2.52 3.28 26.90
N PHE A 582 -2.02 4.23 26.11
CA PHE A 582 -2.61 4.51 24.79
C PHE A 582 -2.57 3.30 23.86
N ILE A 583 -1.44 2.56 23.85
CA ILE A 583 -1.28 1.35 23.03
C ILE A 583 -2.24 0.25 23.52
N ASN A 584 -2.47 0.14 24.83
CA ASN A 584 -3.46 -0.78 25.39
C ASN A 584 -4.88 -0.42 24.92
N ASP A 585 -5.21 0.88 24.90
CA ASP A 585 -6.55 1.38 24.61
C ASP A 585 -6.90 1.36 23.10
N VAL A 586 -5.95 1.72 22.23
CA VAL A 586 -6.21 2.00 20.80
C VAL A 586 -6.73 0.79 20.02
N GLY A 587 -7.80 0.99 19.24
CA GLY A 587 -8.31 -0.02 18.30
C GLY A 587 -7.39 -0.23 17.09
N VAL A 588 -7.70 -1.24 16.28
CA VAL A 588 -7.01 -1.50 14.99
C VAL A 588 -7.97 -1.73 13.82
N ASP A 589 -9.27 -1.78 14.09
CA ASP A 589 -10.34 -1.94 13.10
C ASP A 589 -11.39 -0.86 13.35
N TRP A 590 -11.93 -0.28 12.28
CA TRP A 590 -12.60 1.02 12.36
C TRP A 590 -13.95 1.02 11.64
N ASP A 591 -14.99 1.49 12.33
CA ASP A 591 -16.29 1.74 11.70
C ASP A 591 -16.23 2.96 10.76
N LYS A 592 -15.46 3.98 11.16
CA LYS A 592 -15.34 5.23 10.43
C LYS A 592 -13.96 5.83 10.60
N THR A 593 -13.43 6.40 9.53
CA THR A 593 -12.22 7.21 9.52
C THR A 593 -12.54 8.58 8.94
N ILE A 594 -11.97 9.63 9.53
CA ILE A 594 -12.10 11.01 9.06
C ILE A 594 -10.72 11.66 9.12
N THR A 595 -10.20 12.10 7.97
CA THR A 595 -8.97 12.89 7.94
C THR A 595 -9.31 14.35 8.19
N LEU A 596 -9.05 14.83 9.42
CA LEU A 596 -9.50 16.16 9.88
C LEU A 596 -8.76 17.30 9.17
N ASN A 597 -7.44 17.17 9.04
CA ASN A 597 -6.58 18.11 8.35
C ASN A 597 -5.25 17.43 7.95
N GLY A 598 -4.53 18.03 7.02
CA GLY A 598 -3.22 17.51 6.60
C GLY A 598 -2.71 18.14 5.32
N GLU A 599 -1.40 18.04 5.12
CA GLU A 599 -0.67 18.51 3.94
C GLU A 599 0.53 17.58 3.68
N VAL A 600 0.77 17.24 2.42
CA VAL A 600 1.70 16.17 2.03
C VAL A 600 3.13 16.47 2.48
N GLY A 601 3.67 15.59 3.34
CA GLY A 601 5.02 15.73 3.88
C GLY A 601 5.17 16.78 4.97
N GLU A 602 4.08 17.42 5.39
CA GLU A 602 4.08 18.43 6.44
C GLU A 602 3.43 17.90 7.72
N PHE A 603 2.18 17.46 7.65
CA PHE A 603 1.43 16.97 8.83
C PHE A 603 0.15 16.23 8.41
N VAL A 604 -0.44 15.47 9.34
CA VAL A 604 -1.78 14.89 9.17
C VAL A 604 -2.42 14.62 10.53
N THR A 605 -3.74 14.86 10.62
CA THR A 605 -4.56 14.49 11.78
C THR A 605 -5.73 13.63 11.33
N ILE A 606 -5.88 12.45 11.96
CA ILE A 606 -6.93 11.48 11.64
C ILE A 606 -7.70 11.14 12.91
N ALA A 607 -9.03 11.13 12.81
CA ALA A 607 -9.94 10.61 13.82
C ALA A 607 -10.58 9.31 13.32
N ARG A 608 -10.66 8.29 14.18
CA ARG A 608 -11.26 7.00 13.84
C ARG A 608 -12.19 6.50 14.93
N LYS A 609 -13.36 6.01 14.53
CA LYS A 609 -14.32 5.33 15.41
C LYS A 609 -13.99 3.85 15.43
N GLU A 610 -13.71 3.31 16.61
CA GLU A 610 -13.40 1.89 16.78
C GLU A 610 -14.60 1.03 16.35
N LYS A 611 -14.34 -0.07 15.64
CA LYS A 611 -15.38 -0.91 15.06
C LYS A 611 -16.34 -1.47 16.11
N ASN A 612 -17.63 -1.30 15.88
CA ASN A 612 -18.73 -1.72 16.75
C ASN A 612 -18.64 -1.16 18.18
N LYS A 613 -17.98 -0.01 18.38
CA LYS A 613 -17.91 0.68 19.67
C LYS A 613 -18.16 2.18 19.49
N GLU A 614 -18.51 2.84 20.58
CA GLU A 614 -18.65 4.29 20.61
C GLU A 614 -17.31 5.01 20.80
N ASN A 615 -16.20 4.27 20.99
CA ASN A 615 -14.89 4.87 21.21
C ASN A 615 -14.34 5.53 19.95
N TRP A 616 -13.72 6.70 20.14
CA TRP A 616 -12.96 7.38 19.10
C TRP A 616 -11.49 7.48 19.49
N PHE A 617 -10.63 7.53 18.48
CA PHE A 617 -9.19 7.76 18.65
C PHE A 617 -8.73 8.81 17.67
N VAL A 618 -7.86 9.71 18.13
CA VAL A 618 -7.26 10.77 17.30
C VAL A 618 -5.75 10.62 17.32
N GLY A 619 -5.12 10.70 16.15
CA GLY A 619 -3.68 10.80 16.00
C GLY A 619 -3.33 12.00 15.12
N SER A 620 -2.36 12.80 15.55
CA SER A 620 -1.76 13.87 14.76
C SER A 620 -0.25 13.72 14.74
N ILE A 621 0.37 13.92 13.58
CA ILE A 621 1.82 13.92 13.41
C ILE A 621 2.26 15.12 12.56
N THR A 622 3.45 15.65 12.83
CA THR A 622 4.07 16.74 12.06
C THR A 622 5.50 16.37 11.62
N ASN A 623 6.04 17.13 10.67
CA ASN A 623 7.41 17.02 10.20
C ASN A 623 8.40 17.70 11.15
N GLU A 624 9.60 18.04 10.68
CA GLU A 624 10.63 18.73 11.46
C GLU A 624 10.21 20.14 11.95
N ILE A 625 9.09 20.68 11.48
CA ILE A 625 8.56 21.99 11.87
C ILE A 625 7.48 21.79 12.93
N SER A 626 7.66 22.44 14.08
CA SER A 626 6.63 22.48 15.13
C SER A 626 5.38 23.22 14.67
N ARG A 627 4.24 22.86 15.23
CA ARG A 627 2.94 23.29 14.73
C ARG A 627 1.89 23.36 15.83
N ASP A 628 1.05 24.37 15.76
CA ASP A 628 -0.23 24.39 16.48
C ASP A 628 -1.36 23.86 15.58
N ALA A 629 -2.25 23.05 16.17
CA ALA A 629 -3.39 22.47 15.48
C ALA A 629 -4.66 22.58 16.34
N GLU A 630 -5.66 23.32 15.83
CA GLU A 630 -7.01 23.28 16.36
C GLU A 630 -7.68 21.96 15.92
N ILE A 631 -8.22 21.22 16.87
CA ILE A 631 -9.04 20.04 16.61
C ILE A 631 -10.49 20.37 16.95
N ASP A 632 -11.34 20.34 15.92
CA ASP A 632 -12.79 20.42 16.04
C ASP A 632 -13.35 19.00 16.24
N PHE A 633 -13.95 18.75 17.41
CA PHE A 633 -14.50 17.45 17.78
C PHE A 633 -15.93 17.22 17.25
N GLY A 634 -16.40 18.02 16.29
CA GLY A 634 -17.72 17.90 15.67
C GLY A 634 -18.05 16.55 15.02
N PHE A 635 -17.05 15.68 14.85
CA PHE A 635 -17.18 14.31 14.38
C PHE A 635 -17.73 13.32 15.42
N LEU A 636 -17.69 13.67 16.71
CA LEU A 636 -18.17 12.83 17.80
C LEU A 636 -19.69 12.61 17.72
N ASP A 637 -20.14 11.49 18.28
CA ASP A 637 -21.55 11.10 18.23
C ASP A 637 -22.43 12.07 19.02
N SER A 638 -23.64 12.29 18.51
CA SER A 638 -24.54 13.30 19.06
C SER A 638 -25.07 12.91 20.44
N GLY A 639 -24.96 13.82 21.41
CA GLY A 639 -25.49 13.63 22.76
C GLY A 639 -24.59 12.82 23.69
N LEU A 640 -23.45 12.32 23.20
CA LEU A 640 -22.46 11.63 24.03
C LEU A 640 -21.38 12.59 24.54
N LYS A 641 -20.85 12.27 25.72
CA LYS A 641 -19.64 12.86 26.28
C LYS A 641 -18.56 11.80 26.31
N TYR A 642 -17.30 12.22 26.25
CA TYR A 642 -16.17 11.31 26.15
C TYR A 642 -15.15 11.64 27.24
N ASN A 643 -14.69 10.61 27.93
CA ASN A 643 -13.50 10.66 28.77
C ASN A 643 -12.28 10.68 27.84
N ALA A 644 -11.75 11.87 27.58
CA ALA A 644 -10.54 12.06 26.79
C ALA A 644 -9.30 11.81 27.65
N THR A 645 -8.42 10.92 27.21
CA THR A 645 -7.03 10.88 27.69
C THR A 645 -6.13 11.37 26.57
N ILE A 646 -5.42 12.46 26.81
CA ILE A 646 -4.62 13.21 25.85
C ILE A 646 -3.16 12.91 26.13
N TYR A 647 -2.44 12.44 25.12
CA TYR A 647 -1.01 12.16 25.14
C TYR A 647 -0.34 13.11 24.13
N GLN A 648 0.22 14.21 24.64
CA GLN A 648 0.78 15.28 23.80
C GLN A 648 2.26 15.48 24.08
N ASP A 649 2.97 16.05 23.12
CA ASP A 649 4.34 16.52 23.32
C ASP A 649 4.44 17.44 24.54
N GLY A 650 5.42 17.18 25.40
CA GLY A 650 5.74 18.05 26.52
C GLY A 650 6.26 19.41 26.04
N LYS A 651 6.25 20.42 26.92
CA LYS A 651 6.64 21.79 26.59
C LYS A 651 8.03 21.93 25.96
N ASN A 652 8.97 21.04 26.30
CA ASN A 652 10.32 21.06 25.79
C ASN A 652 10.60 19.87 24.86
N ALA A 653 9.56 19.20 24.37
CA ALA A 653 9.71 18.07 23.47
C ALA A 653 10.34 18.51 22.15
N HIS A 654 11.21 17.65 21.63
CA HIS A 654 11.81 17.80 20.31
C HIS A 654 12.32 16.43 19.89
N TRP A 655 12.07 16.00 18.64
CA TRP A 655 12.46 14.68 18.17
C TRP A 655 13.95 14.37 18.44
N ASN A 656 14.85 15.34 18.23
CA ASN A 656 16.26 15.15 18.53
C ASN A 656 16.59 15.38 20.01
N ASP A 657 16.39 16.58 20.54
CA ASP A 657 17.03 16.96 21.80
C ASP A 657 16.35 16.39 23.05
N ASN A 658 15.03 16.16 22.99
CA ASN A 658 14.24 15.70 24.13
C ASN A 658 12.98 14.92 23.68
N PRO A 659 13.16 13.76 23.01
CA PRO A 659 12.06 13.09 22.33
C PRO A 659 11.02 12.45 23.25
N THR A 660 11.36 12.19 24.50
CA THR A 660 10.50 11.45 25.44
C THR A 660 9.72 12.34 26.39
N ASP A 661 9.83 13.67 26.26
CA ASP A 661 9.05 14.63 27.04
C ASP A 661 7.59 14.59 26.56
N ILE A 662 6.71 14.10 27.43
CA ILE A 662 5.30 13.86 27.14
C ILE A 662 4.43 14.35 28.29
N GLU A 663 3.33 15.01 27.97
CA GLU A 663 2.29 15.37 28.92
C GLU A 663 1.06 14.49 28.71
N ILE A 664 0.55 13.92 29.80
CA ILE A 664 -0.65 13.08 29.79
C ILE A 664 -1.70 13.75 30.68
N SER A 665 -2.84 14.12 30.09
CA SER A 665 -3.93 14.78 30.79
C SER A 665 -5.26 14.10 30.49
N LYS A 666 -6.27 14.37 31.33
CA LYS A 666 -7.63 13.85 31.18
C LYS A 666 -8.64 14.97 31.25
N MET A 667 -9.66 14.91 30.40
CA MET A 667 -10.78 15.86 30.43
C MET A 667 -12.03 15.25 29.79
N ILE A 668 -13.17 15.91 29.97
CA ILE A 668 -14.41 15.56 29.28
C ILE A 668 -14.49 16.38 27.99
N ILE A 669 -14.71 15.69 26.86
CA ILE A 669 -14.89 16.29 25.54
C ILE A 669 -16.27 15.90 24.99
N ASP A 670 -16.89 16.81 24.27
CA ASP A 670 -18.09 16.54 23.47
C ASP A 670 -17.93 17.12 22.06
N ARG A 671 -18.95 16.91 21.22
CA ARG A 671 -18.93 17.36 19.83
C ARG A 671 -18.85 18.88 19.62
N ASN A 672 -19.06 19.70 20.65
CA ASN A 672 -18.96 21.16 20.55
C ASN A 672 -17.56 21.66 20.94
N SER A 673 -16.69 20.76 21.39
CA SER A 673 -15.34 21.10 21.84
C SER A 673 -14.44 21.46 20.65
N LYS A 674 -13.64 22.52 20.83
CA LYS A 674 -12.55 22.92 19.96
C LYS A 674 -11.34 23.18 20.83
N ILE A 675 -10.22 22.52 20.55
CA ILE A 675 -9.03 22.56 21.41
C ILE A 675 -7.80 22.73 20.54
N ASP A 676 -6.96 23.69 20.90
CA ASP A 676 -5.65 23.88 20.31
C ASP A 676 -4.62 22.97 20.98
N PHE A 677 -3.86 22.26 20.16
CA PHE A 677 -2.75 21.43 20.60
C PHE A 677 -1.45 21.88 19.94
N HIS A 678 -0.35 21.81 20.70
CA HIS A 678 1.00 22.04 20.19
C HIS A 678 1.66 20.70 19.85
N LEU A 679 2.18 20.58 18.64
CA LEU A 679 3.03 19.50 18.20
C LEU A 679 4.46 20.02 18.10
N ALA A 680 5.39 19.36 18.78
CA ALA A 680 6.80 19.67 18.69
C ALA A 680 7.35 19.33 17.30
N SER A 681 8.57 19.78 17.01
CA SER A 681 9.31 19.32 15.82
C SER A 681 9.48 17.80 15.85
N GLY A 682 9.07 17.12 14.77
CA GLY A 682 8.98 15.66 14.66
C GLY A 682 8.01 15.04 15.67
N GLY A 683 7.05 15.85 16.13
CA GLY A 683 6.16 15.58 17.23
C GLY A 683 4.79 15.04 16.82
N GLY A 684 3.92 14.88 17.80
CA GLY A 684 2.58 14.37 17.61
C GLY A 684 1.67 14.45 18.82
N LEU A 685 0.45 13.97 18.62
CA LEU A 685 -0.63 13.98 19.58
C LEU A 685 -1.45 12.70 19.40
N ALA A 686 -1.72 12.01 20.49
CA ALA A 686 -2.62 10.87 20.51
C ALA A 686 -3.73 11.10 21.55
N ILE A 687 -4.99 10.81 21.20
CA ILE A 687 -6.13 10.98 22.11
C ILE A 687 -6.99 9.74 22.08
N SER A 688 -7.27 9.18 23.25
CA SER A 688 -8.29 8.15 23.46
C SER A 688 -9.57 8.82 23.95
N LEU A 689 -10.67 8.64 23.22
CA LEU A 689 -11.99 9.22 23.53
C LEU A 689 -12.94 8.08 23.83
N ILE A 690 -13.05 7.71 25.10
CA ILE A 690 -13.92 6.62 25.56
C ILE A 690 -15.26 7.21 25.95
N ALA A 691 -16.36 6.71 25.38
CA ALA A 691 -17.70 7.20 25.71
C ALA A 691 -17.91 7.12 27.24
N ALA A 692 -18.33 8.23 27.84
CA ALA A 692 -18.70 8.29 29.24
C ALA A 692 -20.07 7.62 29.43
N GLU A 693 -20.22 6.91 30.56
CA GLU A 693 -21.51 6.33 30.98
C GLU A 693 -22.61 7.38 31.17
#